data_AF-A0A397BHT7-F1
#
_entry.id   AF-A0A397BHT7-F1
#
_cell.length_a   1.000
_cell.length_b   1.000
_cell.length_c   1.000
_cell.angle_alpha   90.00
_cell.angle_beta   90.00
_cell.angle_gamma   90.00
#
_symmetry.space_group_name_H-M   'P 1'
#
loop_
_entity.id
_entity.type
_entity.pdbx_description
1 polymer ?
#
loop_
_entity_poly.entity_id
_entity_poly.type
_entity_poly.pdbx_seq_one_letter_code
_entity_poly.pdbx_strand_id
1 'polypeptide(L)'
;MKPFLPPHSISKGQIYTAQAPDELFDLYTGVQNILQYKERLLDWVNFNPSTNDILRLDMCECQRMFKCPNGTVSPVGSDNLFDCSDFTFLSGTGAPVSHIVLDPLEVAIVTINATQLERNMTYDDHYQISIYKNCKPCPPLYQCNFYMDPVGCTYPFNDNSTGQTMYDSCMSMYHDDSAICDANALFCETRGRVRPDGSVVPVPGCCSCERLDMPVYFDSNRPVLGFPDDKHGMIQFTISAVAQTELTIVVELLHGLYYNGFEATFVPTNVDVSIFTPSRARYTPEVPTTDSFFSVLVQDDFDAMALPLNLPMSKVRTPKEMTFQSHMERSVFIDRVSDILVGDPSFAGRHGLTRLSHAQAMLGATISNDSQLLWNDFLGLDLVPDGVGDVAFSDAWWLKAQPNGLTYLAMPYLPFFSACAGYDSHMSIAKLLESHPDCDFVEYNATHEVDELIWRKMTVPLADECSLFNLNGIDLQCMFEENLAGGSDKPRWYEVDSGTPLFHLTKYPIPVHNFIGNDSVASPIYWGQTSTFDNLIGTTDLITVSVGPDSNGYPLVVPQTVTLTIHYYQILKGYKIFVNAQIDFDDQCVISNVDADVLNAAANGTLLSVKYMASYLVGIDIYPCEKNVVTGEILSKGYTLSVMFSALPWMDLLNQFQFSFQVYVMLFSIIGAGSVVQGYFIYLINRLFTKMRHPPPFRLVQFIKATAPQPTMGMVYVTLPTAACSMLLYTWWNVFKSSHPVVNPNLFSFEHISGDWLYISALDVAHIKLFKAGRLGTSVVALGVYMLLLGAKLMLPDHMDPQKEDNIMNQNALQMEPTDPFALRDIPSAGNDKEEDEDGYWNPLLWKRMNLLLVTAITVLTQLFIWEFSYSSLFTTNCYQFLVVYKILEHLYDSFFEAFLGDAFLTQPVAVVVAVTEGLITMAAPDFFGFVMSFIIMQSIMIIERLFFNPFLAYCTAMMPKWKRQLHRMFRKKRRRTRDQKAAEEAEWRKICQDIEEKATGIEAIIDAYNNYAGETASLFLNPLVMAFIYVFARETQIPALYSILETDLSYYILFSMVTLPFATVLDVVL
;
A
#
# COMPACT_ATOMS: atom_id res chain seq x y z
N MET A 1 -8.68 37.82 -51.18
CA MET A 1 -7.52 38.20 -50.33
C MET A 1 -7.59 37.36 -49.06
N LYS A 2 -6.52 36.65 -48.69
CA LYS A 2 -6.37 35.93 -47.41
C LYS A 2 -6.12 36.93 -46.26
N PRO A 3 -6.19 36.57 -44.95
CA PRO A 3 -6.69 35.32 -44.32
C PRO A 3 -7.68 35.57 -43.16
N PHE A 4 -8.55 34.62 -42.82
CA PHE A 4 -9.12 34.56 -41.47
C PHE A 4 -9.04 33.15 -40.89
N LEU A 5 -8.31 33.12 -39.77
CA LEU A 5 -8.23 32.27 -38.58
C LEU A 5 -8.57 30.77 -38.66
N PRO A 6 -7.72 29.89 -38.08
CA PRO A 6 -8.07 28.50 -37.83
C PRO A 6 -9.23 28.41 -36.81
N PRO A 7 -10.04 27.33 -36.86
CA PRO A 7 -11.13 27.13 -35.91
C PRO A 7 -10.59 26.93 -34.49
N HIS A 8 -11.21 27.59 -33.52
CA HIS A 8 -11.05 27.26 -32.11
C HIS A 8 -11.60 25.85 -31.86
N SER A 9 -10.80 24.97 -31.29
CA SER A 9 -11.24 23.70 -30.70
C SER A 9 -11.96 24.00 -29.38
N ILE A 10 -13.20 23.53 -29.25
CA ILE A 10 -13.91 23.51 -27.97
C ILE A 10 -13.76 22.10 -27.38
N SER A 11 -13.19 22.03 -26.18
CA SER A 11 -13.02 20.81 -25.38
C SER A 11 -14.25 20.54 -24.51
N LYS A 12 -14.55 19.27 -24.22
CA LYS A 12 -15.59 18.83 -23.28
C LYS A 12 -15.42 19.55 -21.92
N GLY A 13 -16.44 20.26 -21.45
CA GLY A 13 -16.49 20.87 -20.11
C GLY A 13 -16.89 22.36 -19.99
N GLN A 14 -17.33 23.07 -21.04
CA GLN A 14 -17.79 24.48 -20.90
C GLN A 14 -19.32 24.65 -20.78
N ILE A 15 -19.71 25.61 -19.94
CA ILE A 15 -21.08 26.13 -19.74
C ILE A 15 -21.53 26.93 -20.96
N TYR A 16 -22.72 26.62 -21.48
CA TYR A 16 -23.45 27.47 -22.42
C TYR A 16 -24.27 28.51 -21.66
N THR A 17 -23.77 29.73 -21.54
CA THR A 17 -24.59 30.92 -21.25
C THR A 17 -24.13 32.10 -22.12
N ALA A 18 -24.51 32.05 -23.39
CA ALA A 18 -24.90 33.23 -24.18
C ALA A 18 -25.32 32.76 -25.57
N GLN A 19 -26.59 33.00 -25.90
CA GLN A 19 -27.09 32.94 -27.27
C GLN A 19 -26.17 33.77 -28.20
N ALA A 20 -25.53 33.10 -29.15
CA ALA A 20 -25.46 33.69 -30.48
C ALA A 20 -26.87 33.51 -31.09
N PRO A 21 -27.44 34.50 -31.78
CA PRO A 21 -28.76 34.35 -32.36
C PRO A 21 -28.69 33.24 -33.41
N ASP A 22 -29.42 32.15 -33.14
CA ASP A 22 -29.56 30.94 -33.97
C ASP A 22 -29.90 31.28 -35.44
N GLU A 23 -30.48 32.46 -35.65
CA GLU A 23 -30.78 33.06 -36.96
C GLU A 23 -29.56 33.21 -37.89
N LEU A 24 -28.34 33.45 -37.39
CA LEU A 24 -27.19 33.77 -38.26
C LEU A 24 -26.55 32.52 -38.89
N PHE A 25 -26.53 31.40 -38.17
CA PHE A 25 -26.04 30.11 -38.67
C PHE A 25 -27.06 29.47 -39.62
N ASP A 26 -28.34 29.58 -39.28
CA ASP A 26 -29.44 29.08 -40.11
C ASP A 26 -29.57 29.87 -41.42
N LEU A 27 -29.37 31.19 -41.39
CA LEU A 27 -29.39 32.02 -42.59
C LEU A 27 -28.17 31.74 -43.50
N TYR A 28 -26.98 31.56 -42.93
CA TYR A 28 -25.78 31.24 -43.71
C TYR A 28 -25.93 29.88 -44.41
N THR A 29 -26.42 28.87 -43.69
CA THR A 29 -26.59 27.50 -44.20
C THR A 29 -27.74 27.43 -45.21
N GLY A 30 -28.85 28.12 -44.95
CA GLY A 30 -29.95 28.29 -45.90
C GLY A 30 -29.51 28.96 -47.21
N VAL A 31 -28.70 30.02 -47.12
CA VAL A 31 -28.15 30.70 -48.30
C VAL A 31 -27.18 29.81 -49.08
N GLN A 32 -26.32 29.03 -48.41
CA GLN A 32 -25.43 28.09 -49.09
C GLN A 32 -26.19 26.98 -49.83
N ASN A 33 -27.25 26.44 -49.22
CA ASN A 33 -28.08 25.40 -49.83
C ASN A 33 -28.89 25.93 -51.02
N ILE A 34 -29.42 27.16 -50.95
CA ILE A 34 -30.06 27.84 -52.09
C ILE A 34 -29.06 28.06 -53.23
N LEU A 35 -27.82 28.47 -52.90
CA LEU A 35 -26.77 28.69 -53.89
C LEU A 35 -26.27 27.39 -54.54
N GLN A 36 -26.21 26.30 -53.78
CA GLN A 36 -25.71 25.00 -54.21
C GLN A 36 -26.73 24.22 -55.05
N TYR A 37 -28.00 24.20 -54.63
CA TYR A 37 -29.02 23.35 -55.23
C TYR A 37 -29.96 24.09 -56.19
N LYS A 38 -30.02 25.43 -56.16
CA LYS A 38 -30.79 26.30 -57.08
C LYS A 38 -32.15 25.72 -57.48
N GLU A 39 -32.32 25.29 -58.73
CA GLU A 39 -33.60 24.78 -59.28
C GLU A 39 -34.00 23.42 -58.70
N ARG A 40 -33.05 22.65 -58.15
CA ARG A 40 -33.30 21.36 -57.47
C ARG A 40 -33.64 21.51 -55.98
N LEU A 41 -33.67 22.73 -55.45
CA LEU A 41 -34.05 22.98 -54.06
C LEU A 41 -35.49 22.49 -53.80
N LEU A 42 -36.39 22.67 -54.77
CA LEU A 42 -37.79 22.25 -54.66
C LEU A 42 -37.95 20.72 -54.59
N ASP A 43 -37.08 19.98 -55.27
CA ASP A 43 -37.01 18.52 -55.18
C ASP A 43 -36.44 18.09 -53.81
N TRP A 44 -35.46 18.84 -53.29
CA TRP A 44 -34.77 18.51 -52.03
C TRP A 44 -35.63 18.76 -50.79
N VAL A 45 -36.47 19.81 -50.80
CA VAL A 45 -37.43 20.11 -49.71
C VAL A 45 -38.79 19.39 -49.94
N ASN A 46 -38.84 18.46 -50.91
CA ASN A 46 -39.97 17.61 -51.22
C ASN A 46 -41.29 18.40 -51.38
N PHE A 47 -41.23 19.47 -52.18
CA PHE A 47 -42.35 20.37 -52.40
C PHE A 47 -43.43 19.69 -53.26
N ASN A 48 -44.67 19.63 -52.75
CA ASN A 48 -45.80 19.11 -53.52
C ASN A 48 -46.50 20.25 -54.28
N PRO A 49 -46.37 20.33 -55.62
CA PRO A 49 -46.96 21.43 -56.40
C PRO A 49 -48.49 21.41 -56.44
N SER A 50 -49.11 20.31 -56.00
CA SER A 50 -50.57 20.11 -56.03
C SER A 50 -51.26 20.74 -54.81
N THR A 51 -50.58 20.74 -53.66
CA THR A 51 -51.13 21.21 -52.38
C THR A 51 -50.46 22.49 -51.88
N ASN A 52 -49.38 22.95 -52.54
CA ASN A 52 -48.50 24.03 -52.08
C ASN A 52 -47.85 23.75 -50.71
N ASP A 53 -47.85 22.50 -50.25
CA ASP A 53 -47.23 22.11 -48.99
C ASP A 53 -45.76 21.72 -49.19
N ILE A 54 -44.94 22.15 -48.24
CA ILE A 54 -43.53 21.79 -48.11
C ILE A 54 -43.46 20.78 -46.95
N LEU A 55 -42.95 19.58 -47.22
CA LEU A 55 -43.09 18.43 -46.30
C LEU A 55 -41.94 18.27 -45.28
N ARG A 56 -40.86 19.07 -45.33
CA ARG A 56 -39.84 19.10 -44.25
C ARG A 56 -39.12 20.44 -44.14
N LEU A 57 -39.05 20.97 -42.91
CA LEU A 57 -38.08 21.99 -42.48
C LEU A 57 -37.57 21.70 -41.06
N ASP A 58 -37.47 20.42 -40.70
CA ASP A 58 -37.21 19.97 -39.33
C ASP A 58 -35.72 19.61 -39.21
N MET A 59 -34.86 20.56 -39.59
CA MET A 59 -33.40 20.37 -39.63
C MET A 59 -32.66 20.99 -38.44
N CYS A 60 -33.38 21.59 -37.49
CA CYS A 60 -32.82 22.19 -36.29
C CYS A 60 -33.60 21.66 -35.09
N GLU A 61 -32.99 20.82 -34.24
CA GLU A 61 -33.30 20.56 -32.81
C GLU A 61 -32.77 19.20 -32.29
N CYS A 62 -32.02 18.40 -33.08
CA CYS A 62 -31.46 17.12 -32.60
C CYS A 62 -30.56 17.25 -31.37
N GLN A 63 -29.90 18.40 -31.17
CA GLN A 63 -29.00 18.60 -30.02
C GLN A 63 -29.74 18.90 -28.70
N ARG A 64 -31.05 19.20 -28.72
CA ARG A 64 -31.81 19.64 -27.53
C ARG A 64 -32.99 18.77 -27.13
N MET A 65 -33.57 17.97 -28.04
CA MET A 65 -34.89 17.40 -27.80
C MET A 65 -34.95 15.91 -27.53
N PHE A 66 -33.84 15.16 -27.56
CA PHE A 66 -33.86 13.67 -27.56
C PHE A 66 -34.87 13.08 -28.54
N LYS A 67 -35.30 13.87 -29.54
CA LYS A 67 -36.35 13.52 -30.50
C LYS A 67 -35.78 13.69 -31.89
N CYS A 68 -35.67 12.57 -32.58
CA CYS A 68 -35.30 12.49 -33.96
C CYS A 68 -36.46 12.98 -34.85
N PRO A 69 -36.18 13.49 -36.06
CA PRO A 69 -37.20 14.06 -36.98
C PRO A 69 -38.31 13.08 -37.39
N ASN A 70 -38.10 11.78 -37.21
CA ASN A 70 -39.05 10.68 -37.41
C ASN A 70 -39.93 10.38 -36.18
N GLY A 71 -39.80 11.16 -35.10
CA GLY A 71 -40.60 11.00 -33.87
C GLY A 71 -40.01 10.03 -32.84
N THR A 72 -38.73 9.71 -32.96
CA THR A 72 -38.07 8.67 -32.16
C THR A 72 -36.93 9.20 -31.34
N VAL A 73 -36.23 8.37 -30.56
CA VAL A 73 -35.32 8.85 -29.51
C VAL A 73 -33.90 8.35 -29.79
N SER A 74 -32.92 9.25 -29.65
CA SER A 74 -31.50 8.91 -29.72
C SER A 74 -30.88 8.88 -28.32
N PRO A 75 -29.86 8.04 -28.09
CA PRO A 75 -29.13 8.00 -26.83
C PRO A 75 -28.39 9.32 -26.57
N VAL A 76 -28.08 9.58 -25.30
CA VAL A 76 -27.40 10.79 -24.85
C VAL A 76 -25.99 10.85 -25.48
N GLY A 77 -25.68 11.92 -26.21
CA GLY A 77 -24.38 12.09 -26.88
C GLY A 77 -24.30 11.53 -28.30
N SER A 78 -25.43 11.16 -28.90
CA SER A 78 -25.51 10.77 -30.31
C SER A 78 -25.17 11.93 -31.24
N ASP A 79 -24.08 11.81 -32.01
CA ASP A 79 -23.68 12.76 -33.05
C ASP A 79 -24.25 12.37 -34.44
N ASN A 80 -24.96 11.24 -34.52
CA ASN A 80 -25.41 10.65 -35.78
C ASN A 80 -26.92 10.34 -35.77
N LEU A 81 -27.60 10.68 -36.87
CA LEU A 81 -29.03 10.40 -37.08
C LEU A 81 -29.34 8.89 -37.11
N PHE A 82 -28.34 8.05 -37.41
CA PHE A 82 -28.50 6.60 -37.41
C PHE A 82 -28.56 5.97 -36.01
N ASP A 83 -28.27 6.74 -34.96
CA ASP A 83 -28.35 6.28 -33.57
C ASP A 83 -29.80 6.39 -33.01
N CYS A 84 -30.74 6.89 -33.82
CA CYS A 84 -32.16 6.92 -33.48
C CYS A 84 -32.74 5.49 -33.45
N SER A 85 -33.33 5.09 -32.32
CA SER A 85 -33.97 3.78 -32.17
C SER A 85 -35.46 3.89 -31.84
N ASP A 86 -36.26 3.08 -32.53
CA ASP A 86 -37.68 3.37 -32.78
C ASP A 86 -38.63 2.26 -32.30
N PHE A 87 -38.17 1.28 -31.53
CA PHE A 87 -39.03 0.14 -31.16
C PHE A 87 -40.05 0.52 -30.09
N THR A 88 -41.19 1.05 -30.54
CA THR A 88 -42.36 1.41 -29.74
C THR A 88 -43.26 0.22 -29.41
N PHE A 89 -43.24 -0.85 -30.21
CA PHE A 89 -44.05 -2.06 -30.02
C PHE A 89 -43.74 -2.84 -28.73
N LEU A 90 -42.56 -2.61 -28.14
CA LEU A 90 -42.17 -3.23 -26.88
C LEU A 90 -42.82 -2.53 -25.67
N SER A 91 -43.26 -1.27 -25.80
CA SER A 91 -44.02 -0.60 -24.76
C SER A 91 -45.52 -0.72 -25.03
N GLY A 92 -46.30 -1.03 -23.98
CA GLY A 92 -47.76 -1.02 -24.08
C GLY A 92 -48.36 0.37 -24.31
N THR A 93 -47.54 1.43 -24.28
CA THR A 93 -47.94 2.84 -24.35
C THR A 93 -47.61 3.50 -25.70
N GLY A 94 -46.87 2.82 -26.57
CA GLY A 94 -46.39 3.38 -27.84
C GLY A 94 -45.16 4.30 -27.69
N ALA A 95 -44.60 4.44 -26.49
CA ALA A 95 -43.31 5.09 -26.27
C ALA A 95 -42.14 4.16 -26.70
N PRO A 96 -41.05 4.66 -27.28
CA PRO A 96 -39.92 3.81 -27.66
C PRO A 96 -39.19 3.30 -26.42
N VAL A 97 -38.82 2.01 -26.42
CA VAL A 97 -37.92 1.44 -25.40
C VAL A 97 -36.48 1.62 -25.91
N SER A 98 -35.72 2.51 -25.25
CA SER A 98 -34.29 2.75 -25.55
C SER A 98 -33.40 1.89 -24.66
N HIS A 99 -32.17 1.67 -25.10
CA HIS A 99 -31.10 1.08 -24.32
C HIS A 99 -30.03 2.12 -23.99
N ILE A 100 -29.27 1.85 -22.93
CA ILE A 100 -28.07 2.60 -22.54
C ILE A 100 -26.89 1.65 -22.73
N VAL A 101 -25.90 2.06 -23.50
CA VAL A 101 -24.63 1.35 -23.57
C VAL A 101 -23.74 1.92 -22.48
N LEU A 102 -23.29 1.06 -21.56
CA LEU A 102 -22.30 1.42 -20.56
C LEU A 102 -20.95 0.82 -20.95
N ASP A 103 -19.94 1.67 -20.95
CA ASP A 103 -18.56 1.22 -21.07
C ASP A 103 -18.05 0.72 -19.70
N PRO A 104 -17.02 -0.14 -19.68
CA PRO A 104 -16.47 -0.65 -18.42
C PRO A 104 -16.00 0.47 -17.50
N LEU A 105 -16.26 0.32 -16.20
CA LEU A 105 -16.04 1.29 -15.11
C LEU A 105 -16.98 2.49 -15.08
N GLU A 106 -17.91 2.60 -16.03
CA GLU A 106 -18.96 3.63 -15.96
C GLU A 106 -20.00 3.26 -14.91
N VAL A 107 -20.54 4.28 -14.24
CA VAL A 107 -21.62 4.13 -13.27
C VAL A 107 -22.81 4.96 -13.74
N ALA A 108 -23.89 4.30 -14.16
CA ALA A 108 -25.16 4.98 -14.42
C ALA A 108 -25.90 5.20 -13.11
N ILE A 109 -26.46 6.40 -12.93
CA ILE A 109 -27.27 6.77 -11.78
C ILE A 109 -28.65 7.11 -12.30
N VAL A 110 -29.67 6.45 -11.76
CA VAL A 110 -31.06 6.68 -12.12
C VAL A 110 -31.80 7.16 -10.88
N THR A 111 -32.40 8.33 -10.96
CA THR A 111 -33.22 8.92 -9.89
C THR A 111 -34.64 9.11 -10.39
N ILE A 112 -35.58 8.49 -9.70
CA ILE A 112 -37.01 8.49 -10.03
C ILE A 112 -37.76 9.20 -8.91
N ASN A 113 -38.57 10.18 -9.28
CA ASN A 113 -39.50 10.83 -8.36
C ASN A 113 -40.86 10.13 -8.41
N ALA A 114 -41.10 9.19 -7.49
CA ALA A 114 -42.35 8.44 -7.39
C ALA A 114 -43.38 9.09 -6.43
N THR A 115 -43.20 10.36 -6.05
CA THR A 115 -44.12 11.06 -5.12
C THR A 115 -45.55 11.23 -5.66
N GLN A 116 -45.73 11.14 -6.98
CA GLN A 116 -47.03 11.23 -7.64
C GLN A 116 -47.72 9.87 -7.79
N LEU A 117 -47.10 8.79 -7.34
CA LEU A 117 -47.64 7.44 -7.42
C LEU A 117 -48.95 7.33 -6.61
N GLU A 118 -49.93 6.61 -7.17
CA GLU A 118 -51.20 6.40 -6.47
C GLU A 118 -50.97 5.62 -5.17
N ARG A 119 -51.53 6.13 -4.07
CA ARG A 119 -51.33 5.60 -2.71
C ARG A 119 -51.69 4.14 -2.50
N ASN A 120 -52.43 3.52 -3.41
CA ASN A 120 -52.87 2.13 -3.27
C ASN A 120 -52.00 1.16 -4.10
N MET A 121 -51.03 1.67 -4.86
CA MET A 121 -50.11 0.83 -5.61
C MET A 121 -49.06 0.25 -4.67
N THR A 122 -48.63 -0.97 -4.94
CA THR A 122 -47.56 -1.66 -4.20
C THR A 122 -46.55 -2.20 -5.19
N TYR A 123 -45.28 -2.11 -4.83
CA TYR A 123 -44.18 -2.71 -5.58
C TYR A 123 -44.32 -4.24 -5.62
N ASP A 124 -43.95 -4.86 -6.73
CA ASP A 124 -44.11 -6.29 -7.11
C ASP A 124 -45.54 -6.83 -7.25
N ASP A 125 -46.54 -6.24 -6.58
CA ASP A 125 -47.94 -6.59 -6.87
C ASP A 125 -48.45 -5.82 -8.08
N HIS A 126 -48.27 -4.50 -8.11
CA HIS A 126 -48.92 -3.62 -9.10
C HIS A 126 -47.95 -3.09 -10.16
N TYR A 127 -46.73 -2.75 -9.77
CA TYR A 127 -45.67 -2.28 -10.66
C TYR A 127 -44.32 -2.78 -10.17
N GLN A 128 -43.34 -2.86 -11.06
CA GLN A 128 -41.97 -3.23 -10.72
C GLN A 128 -40.97 -2.54 -11.65
N ILE A 129 -39.74 -2.34 -11.19
CA ILE A 129 -38.63 -1.86 -12.02
C ILE A 129 -37.83 -3.09 -12.44
N SER A 130 -37.59 -3.25 -13.74
CA SER A 130 -36.86 -4.39 -14.30
C SER A 130 -35.73 -3.91 -15.21
N ILE A 131 -34.55 -4.50 -15.02
CA ILE A 131 -33.34 -4.17 -15.77
C ILE A 131 -32.93 -5.42 -16.54
N TYR A 132 -32.73 -5.27 -17.85
CA TYR A 132 -32.33 -6.35 -18.75
C TYR A 132 -30.94 -6.06 -19.31
N LYS A 133 -30.06 -7.08 -19.30
CA LYS A 133 -28.68 -6.98 -19.80
C LYS A 133 -28.50 -7.69 -21.14
N ASN A 134 -27.91 -7.01 -22.13
CA ASN A 134 -27.57 -7.50 -23.47
C ASN A 134 -28.75 -8.16 -24.23
N CYS A 135 -29.98 -7.85 -23.82
CA CYS A 135 -31.19 -8.41 -24.38
C CYS A 135 -32.39 -7.49 -24.11
N LYS A 136 -33.48 -7.72 -24.84
CA LYS A 136 -34.72 -6.95 -24.71
C LYS A 136 -35.84 -7.85 -24.19
N PRO A 137 -36.73 -7.33 -23.32
CA PRO A 137 -37.87 -8.08 -22.82
C PRO A 137 -38.86 -8.43 -23.94
N CYS A 138 -39.72 -9.40 -23.68
CA CYS A 138 -40.80 -9.72 -24.61
C CYS A 138 -41.84 -8.60 -24.70
N PRO A 139 -42.48 -8.42 -25.87
CA PRO A 139 -43.61 -7.50 -26.00
C PRO A 139 -44.75 -7.86 -25.01
N PRO A 140 -45.58 -6.87 -24.61
CA PRO A 140 -46.75 -7.13 -23.78
C PRO A 140 -47.65 -8.16 -24.48
N LEU A 141 -48.18 -9.13 -23.72
CA LEU A 141 -49.04 -10.27 -24.12
C LEU A 141 -48.36 -11.61 -24.44
N TYR A 142 -47.03 -11.67 -24.55
CA TYR A 142 -46.31 -12.95 -24.61
C TYR A 142 -46.20 -13.56 -23.21
N GLN A 143 -46.34 -14.88 -23.07
CA GLN A 143 -46.09 -15.56 -21.78
C GLN A 143 -44.96 -16.58 -21.93
N CYS A 144 -43.94 -16.44 -21.10
CA CYS A 144 -42.79 -17.33 -21.07
C CYS A 144 -43.02 -18.51 -20.11
N ASN A 145 -42.65 -19.71 -20.54
CA ASN A 145 -42.67 -20.93 -19.75
C ASN A 145 -41.25 -21.35 -19.36
N PHE A 146 -40.87 -20.94 -18.16
CA PHE A 146 -39.55 -21.10 -17.56
C PHE A 146 -39.20 -22.54 -17.11
N TYR A 147 -40.16 -23.46 -17.12
CA TYR A 147 -39.95 -24.88 -16.76
C TYR A 147 -39.36 -25.73 -17.91
N MET A 148 -39.20 -25.15 -19.10
CA MET A 148 -38.61 -25.79 -20.27
C MET A 148 -37.22 -25.22 -20.55
N ASP A 149 -36.34 -26.03 -21.12
CA ASP A 149 -35.00 -25.61 -21.56
C ASP A 149 -34.75 -26.13 -22.99
N PRO A 150 -34.70 -25.25 -24.01
CA PRO A 150 -34.81 -23.78 -23.94
C PRO A 150 -36.21 -23.32 -23.48
N VAL A 151 -36.29 -22.09 -22.95
CA VAL A 151 -37.54 -21.50 -22.42
C VAL A 151 -38.64 -21.54 -23.48
N GLY A 152 -39.76 -22.18 -23.16
CA GLY A 152 -40.91 -22.25 -24.05
C GLY A 152 -41.74 -20.97 -23.95
N CYS A 153 -42.66 -20.73 -24.88
CA CYS A 153 -43.57 -19.61 -24.72
C CYS A 153 -44.89 -19.73 -25.48
N THR A 154 -45.87 -18.93 -25.07
CA THR A 154 -47.19 -18.83 -25.70
C THR A 154 -47.35 -17.49 -26.39
N TYR A 155 -47.84 -17.56 -27.64
CA TYR A 155 -48.11 -16.39 -28.47
C TYR A 155 -49.45 -15.75 -28.07
N PRO A 156 -49.59 -14.42 -28.20
CA PRO A 156 -50.88 -13.76 -28.05
C PRO A 156 -51.91 -14.40 -28.99
N PHE A 157 -53.09 -14.73 -28.46
CA PHE A 157 -54.17 -15.42 -29.18
C PHE A 157 -53.79 -16.79 -29.80
N ASN A 158 -52.68 -17.40 -29.37
CA ASN A 158 -52.07 -18.59 -29.99
C ASN A 158 -51.70 -18.39 -31.48
N ASP A 159 -51.43 -17.16 -31.91
CA ASP A 159 -51.06 -16.86 -33.29
C ASP A 159 -49.54 -16.65 -33.44
N ASN A 160 -48.87 -17.65 -34.02
CA ASN A 160 -47.43 -17.64 -34.30
C ASN A 160 -47.04 -16.64 -35.42
N SER A 161 -48.00 -16.08 -36.16
CA SER A 161 -47.69 -15.10 -37.22
C SER A 161 -47.28 -13.74 -36.66
N THR A 162 -47.61 -13.43 -35.40
CA THR A 162 -47.36 -12.13 -34.75
C THR A 162 -45.88 -11.74 -34.73
N GLY A 163 -44.99 -12.63 -34.31
CA GLY A 163 -43.54 -12.34 -34.33
C GLY A 163 -43.01 -12.13 -35.74
N GLN A 164 -43.59 -12.81 -36.74
CA GLN A 164 -43.17 -12.72 -38.13
C GLN A 164 -43.63 -11.40 -38.77
N THR A 165 -44.83 -10.94 -38.42
CA THR A 165 -45.29 -9.59 -38.81
C THR A 165 -44.42 -8.48 -38.22
N MET A 166 -43.95 -8.63 -36.98
CA MET A 166 -43.02 -7.68 -36.37
C MET A 166 -41.66 -7.68 -37.06
N TYR A 167 -41.16 -8.88 -37.43
CA TYR A 167 -39.92 -9.03 -38.20
C TYR A 167 -40.02 -8.40 -39.58
N ASP A 168 -41.09 -8.69 -40.33
CA ASP A 168 -41.32 -8.11 -41.66
C ASP A 168 -41.47 -6.58 -41.58
N SER A 169 -42.10 -6.08 -40.52
CA SER A 169 -42.20 -4.64 -40.24
C SER A 169 -40.82 -4.03 -39.98
N CYS A 170 -39.98 -4.68 -39.17
CA CYS A 170 -38.60 -4.25 -38.94
C CYS A 170 -37.79 -4.22 -40.25
N MET A 171 -37.86 -5.29 -41.05
CA MET A 171 -37.16 -5.38 -42.34
C MET A 171 -37.59 -4.29 -43.32
N SER A 172 -38.89 -3.98 -43.37
CA SER A 172 -39.42 -2.90 -44.19
C SER A 172 -38.94 -1.51 -43.76
N MET A 173 -38.63 -1.34 -42.47
CA MET A 173 -38.21 -0.06 -41.88
C MET A 173 -36.72 0.19 -42.04
N TYR A 174 -35.88 -0.86 -41.89
CA TYR A 174 -34.43 -0.77 -42.02
C TYR A 174 -33.90 -1.16 -43.40
N HIS A 175 -34.71 -1.01 -44.45
CA HIS A 175 -34.32 -1.28 -45.85
C HIS A 175 -33.68 -2.66 -46.06
N ASP A 176 -34.32 -3.71 -45.53
CA ASP A 176 -33.85 -5.10 -45.58
C ASP A 176 -32.51 -5.36 -44.84
N ASP A 177 -32.13 -4.52 -43.88
CA ASP A 177 -30.98 -4.79 -43.01
C ASP A 177 -31.30 -5.87 -41.96
N SER A 178 -31.08 -7.12 -42.38
CA SER A 178 -31.24 -8.30 -41.52
C SER A 178 -30.39 -8.26 -40.25
N ALA A 179 -29.29 -7.49 -40.20
CA ALA A 179 -28.44 -7.46 -39.01
C ALA A 179 -29.16 -6.82 -37.81
N ILE A 180 -29.92 -5.75 -38.03
CA ILE A 180 -30.65 -5.01 -37.00
C ILE A 180 -31.88 -5.80 -36.53
N CYS A 181 -32.63 -6.39 -37.47
CA CYS A 181 -33.83 -7.15 -37.14
C CYS A 181 -33.53 -8.51 -36.51
N ASP A 182 -32.41 -9.15 -36.89
CA ASP A 182 -31.95 -10.39 -36.25
C ASP A 182 -31.30 -10.14 -34.88
N ALA A 183 -30.76 -8.94 -34.63
CA ALA A 183 -30.21 -8.55 -33.32
C ALA A 183 -31.30 -8.27 -32.29
N ASN A 184 -32.50 -7.87 -32.73
CA ASN A 184 -33.66 -7.68 -31.86
C ASN A 184 -34.43 -8.99 -31.69
N ALA A 185 -34.67 -9.40 -30.44
CA ALA A 185 -35.45 -10.60 -30.14
C ALA A 185 -36.96 -10.37 -30.36
N LEU A 186 -37.39 -10.34 -31.63
CA LEU A 186 -38.81 -10.18 -32.01
C LEU A 186 -39.62 -11.46 -31.79
N PHE A 187 -38.92 -12.61 -31.76
CA PHE A 187 -39.52 -13.90 -31.50
C PHE A 187 -39.29 -14.33 -30.06
N CYS A 188 -40.27 -15.04 -29.56
CA CYS A 188 -40.36 -15.43 -28.18
C CYS A 188 -39.59 -16.72 -27.88
N GLU A 189 -39.48 -17.62 -28.86
CA GLU A 189 -38.67 -18.84 -28.82
C GLU A 189 -37.24 -18.61 -29.36
N THR A 190 -36.30 -19.46 -28.95
CA THR A 190 -34.94 -19.47 -29.52
C THR A 190 -34.95 -19.99 -30.97
N ARG A 191 -34.20 -19.35 -31.87
CA ARG A 191 -34.17 -19.69 -33.31
C ARG A 191 -32.75 -19.92 -33.80
N GLY A 192 -32.55 -20.86 -34.73
CA GLY A 192 -31.24 -21.05 -35.36
C GLY A 192 -31.06 -20.16 -36.58
N ARG A 193 -30.12 -19.22 -36.53
CA ARG A 193 -29.67 -18.45 -37.71
C ARG A 193 -28.58 -19.20 -38.45
N VAL A 194 -28.81 -19.50 -39.72
CA VAL A 194 -27.77 -20.07 -40.58
C VAL A 194 -26.87 -18.94 -41.07
N ARG A 195 -25.59 -18.94 -40.68
CA ARG A 195 -24.58 -18.02 -41.22
C ARG A 195 -24.35 -18.29 -42.71
N PRO A 196 -23.79 -17.33 -43.46
CA PRO A 196 -23.33 -17.56 -44.84
C PRO A 196 -22.39 -18.77 -44.98
N ASP A 197 -21.65 -19.09 -43.92
CA ASP A 197 -20.73 -20.24 -43.83
C ASP A 197 -21.43 -21.60 -43.56
N GLY A 198 -22.76 -21.63 -43.48
CA GLY A 198 -23.55 -22.83 -43.22
C GLY A 198 -23.66 -23.26 -41.76
N SER A 199 -22.97 -22.58 -40.83
CA SER A 199 -23.10 -22.83 -39.39
C SER A 199 -24.38 -22.23 -38.82
N VAL A 200 -25.13 -23.00 -38.02
CA VAL A 200 -26.33 -22.52 -37.33
C VAL A 200 -25.93 -21.91 -35.98
N VAL A 201 -26.17 -20.61 -35.80
CA VAL A 201 -25.99 -19.89 -34.54
C VAL A 201 -27.36 -19.77 -33.86
N PRO A 202 -27.53 -20.23 -32.61
CA PRO A 202 -28.75 -19.98 -31.87
C PRO A 202 -28.88 -18.49 -31.55
N VAL A 203 -29.98 -17.88 -32.00
CA VAL A 203 -30.46 -16.55 -31.63
C VAL A 203 -31.38 -16.74 -30.42
N PRO A 204 -31.05 -16.15 -29.25
CA PRO A 204 -31.91 -16.20 -28.09
C PRO A 204 -33.24 -15.48 -28.39
N GLY A 205 -34.35 -16.08 -27.98
CA GLY A 205 -35.67 -15.43 -28.05
C GLY A 205 -35.87 -14.45 -26.90
N CYS A 206 -36.90 -13.61 -26.95
CA CYS A 206 -37.13 -12.63 -25.89
C CYS A 206 -37.41 -13.31 -24.53
N CYS A 207 -37.94 -14.53 -24.50
CA CYS A 207 -38.16 -15.27 -23.24
C CYS A 207 -36.89 -15.82 -22.59
N SER A 208 -35.78 -15.85 -23.32
CA SER A 208 -34.46 -16.12 -22.72
C SER A 208 -33.81 -14.87 -22.11
N CYS A 209 -34.41 -13.70 -22.31
CA CYS A 209 -34.00 -12.47 -21.64
C CYS A 209 -34.61 -12.44 -20.24
N GLU A 210 -33.78 -12.64 -19.22
CA GLU A 210 -34.20 -12.59 -17.82
C GLU A 210 -33.86 -11.23 -17.23
N ARG A 211 -34.74 -10.72 -16.36
CA ARG A 211 -34.47 -9.52 -15.58
C ARG A 211 -33.34 -9.80 -14.59
N LEU A 212 -32.54 -8.78 -14.31
CA LEU A 212 -31.57 -8.80 -13.23
C LEU A 212 -32.26 -8.77 -11.87
N ASP A 213 -31.58 -9.35 -10.88
CA ASP A 213 -31.97 -9.25 -9.48
C ASP A 213 -31.81 -7.80 -8.99
N MET A 214 -32.76 -7.32 -8.21
CA MET A 214 -32.75 -5.95 -7.67
C MET A 214 -32.28 -5.96 -6.21
N PRO A 215 -31.70 -4.86 -5.70
CA PRO A 215 -31.29 -4.78 -4.28
C PRO A 215 -32.42 -5.09 -3.30
N VAL A 216 -32.08 -5.56 -2.09
CA VAL A 216 -33.02 -6.02 -1.03
C VAL A 216 -34.11 -4.98 -0.68
N TYR A 217 -33.81 -3.70 -0.87
CA TYR A 217 -34.81 -2.64 -0.77
C TYR A 217 -36.05 -2.93 -1.62
N PHE A 218 -35.90 -3.40 -2.86
CA PHE A 218 -37.01 -3.66 -3.77
C PHE A 218 -37.78 -4.95 -3.43
N ASP A 219 -37.14 -5.94 -2.82
CA ASP A 219 -37.79 -7.18 -2.39
C ASP A 219 -38.65 -7.02 -1.13
N SER A 220 -38.37 -6.00 -0.31
CA SER A 220 -39.03 -5.78 0.98
C SER A 220 -40.04 -4.63 0.92
N ASN A 221 -41.32 -4.96 1.14
CA ASN A 221 -42.41 -3.98 1.23
C ASN A 221 -42.64 -3.57 2.68
N ARG A 222 -41.97 -2.48 3.12
CA ARG A 222 -42.17 -1.90 4.46
C ARG A 222 -43.31 -0.87 4.42
N PRO A 223 -44.41 -1.06 5.16
CA PRO A 223 -45.51 -0.10 5.16
C PRO A 223 -45.11 1.20 5.87
N VAL A 224 -45.39 2.34 5.22
CA VAL A 224 -45.16 3.69 5.76
C VAL A 224 -46.51 4.32 6.12
N LEU A 225 -46.54 5.28 7.05
CA LEU A 225 -47.79 5.91 7.47
C LEU A 225 -48.54 6.52 6.26
N GLY A 226 -49.66 5.92 5.88
CA GLY A 226 -50.49 6.39 4.76
C GLY A 226 -50.15 5.80 3.38
N PHE A 227 -49.16 4.91 3.30
CA PHE A 227 -48.75 4.19 2.08
C PHE A 227 -48.55 2.69 2.38
N PRO A 228 -48.86 1.80 1.44
CA PRO A 228 -48.76 0.36 1.65
C PRO A 228 -47.30 -0.14 1.61
N ASP A 229 -46.40 0.60 0.97
CA ASP A 229 -44.95 0.38 0.93
C ASP A 229 -44.17 1.70 1.11
N ASP A 230 -42.84 1.61 1.07
CA ASP A 230 -41.88 2.72 1.19
C ASP A 230 -41.34 3.21 -0.16
N LYS A 231 -42.00 2.84 -1.28
CA LYS A 231 -41.58 3.13 -2.66
C LYS A 231 -42.33 4.31 -3.29
N HIS A 232 -43.10 5.05 -2.50
CA HIS A 232 -43.85 6.24 -2.94
C HIS A 232 -43.06 7.56 -2.82
N GLY A 233 -41.75 7.48 -2.56
CA GLY A 233 -40.86 8.63 -2.39
C GLY A 233 -39.97 8.89 -3.60
N MET A 234 -38.82 9.54 -3.37
CA MET A 234 -37.72 9.48 -4.32
C MET A 234 -37.12 8.07 -4.30
N ILE A 235 -36.61 7.59 -5.43
CA ILE A 235 -35.88 6.33 -5.53
C ILE A 235 -34.62 6.60 -6.34
N GLN A 236 -33.46 6.22 -5.83
CA GLN A 236 -32.21 6.27 -6.59
C GLN A 236 -31.53 4.91 -6.54
N PHE A 237 -31.05 4.46 -7.70
CA PHE A 237 -30.20 3.28 -7.80
C PHE A 237 -29.08 3.55 -8.80
N THR A 238 -27.96 2.87 -8.61
CA THR A 238 -26.79 2.96 -9.46
C THR A 238 -26.50 1.63 -10.11
N ILE A 239 -26.03 1.70 -11.34
CA ILE A 239 -25.65 0.54 -12.14
C ILE A 239 -24.19 0.69 -12.51
N SER A 240 -23.33 -0.15 -11.94
CA SER A 240 -21.88 -0.12 -12.15
C SER A 240 -21.48 -1.16 -13.18
N ALA A 241 -20.88 -0.74 -14.30
CA ALA A 241 -20.47 -1.63 -15.37
C ALA A 241 -19.03 -2.14 -15.19
N VAL A 242 -18.84 -3.44 -15.37
CA VAL A 242 -17.54 -4.13 -15.28
C VAL A 242 -17.06 -4.58 -16.66
N ALA A 243 -18.01 -4.83 -17.55
CA ALA A 243 -17.80 -5.09 -18.96
C ALA A 243 -18.70 -4.16 -19.78
N GLN A 244 -18.40 -4.02 -21.07
CA GLN A 244 -19.26 -3.27 -21.98
C GLN A 244 -20.61 -3.97 -22.08
N THR A 245 -21.69 -3.28 -21.74
CA THR A 245 -23.02 -3.86 -21.64
C THR A 245 -24.10 -2.95 -22.19
N GLU A 246 -25.06 -3.55 -22.89
CA GLU A 246 -26.29 -2.88 -23.31
C GLU A 246 -27.36 -3.11 -22.24
N LEU A 247 -27.84 -2.05 -21.60
CA LEU A 247 -28.86 -2.11 -20.56
C LEU A 247 -30.18 -1.55 -21.05
N THR A 248 -31.26 -2.30 -20.81
CA THR A 248 -32.62 -1.85 -21.02
C THR A 248 -33.31 -1.74 -19.66
N ILE A 249 -33.58 -0.51 -19.23
CA ILE A 249 -34.26 -0.21 -17.96
C ILE A 249 -35.74 0.04 -18.27
N VAL A 250 -36.62 -0.72 -17.63
CA VAL A 250 -38.06 -0.67 -17.88
C VAL A 250 -38.80 -0.59 -16.56
N VAL A 251 -39.85 0.22 -16.53
CA VAL A 251 -40.85 0.16 -15.45
C VAL A 251 -42.04 -0.63 -15.99
N GLU A 252 -42.35 -1.74 -15.33
CA GLU A 252 -43.37 -2.67 -15.76
C GLU A 252 -44.64 -2.48 -14.93
N LEU A 253 -45.79 -2.36 -15.60
CA LEU A 253 -47.09 -2.34 -14.96
C LEU A 253 -47.67 -3.76 -14.95
N LEU A 254 -47.82 -4.34 -13.76
CA LEU A 254 -48.33 -5.70 -13.57
C LEU A 254 -49.87 -5.72 -13.56
N HIS A 255 -50.49 -4.63 -13.10
CA HIS A 255 -51.94 -4.50 -13.00
C HIS A 255 -52.48 -3.24 -13.70
N GLY A 256 -53.20 -3.45 -14.81
CA GLY A 256 -53.71 -2.37 -15.67
C GLY A 256 -54.74 -1.42 -15.04
N LEU A 257 -55.29 -1.72 -13.85
CA LEU A 257 -56.24 -0.83 -13.16
C LEU A 257 -55.63 0.52 -12.79
N TYR A 258 -54.31 0.56 -12.59
CA TYR A 258 -53.56 1.73 -12.13
C TYR A 258 -52.82 2.46 -13.26
N TYR A 259 -53.20 2.21 -14.52
CA TYR A 259 -52.50 2.75 -15.68
C TYR A 259 -52.38 4.28 -15.68
N ASN A 260 -53.44 5.00 -15.33
CA ASN A 260 -53.42 6.47 -15.34
C ASN A 260 -52.44 7.05 -14.31
N GLY A 261 -52.44 6.50 -13.09
CA GLY A 261 -51.49 6.89 -12.04
C GLY A 261 -50.05 6.51 -12.38
N PHE A 262 -49.86 5.34 -12.99
CA PHE A 262 -48.57 4.89 -13.49
C PHE A 262 -48.01 5.82 -14.58
N GLU A 263 -48.81 6.14 -15.60
CA GLU A 263 -48.42 7.01 -16.70
C GLU A 263 -48.07 8.43 -16.23
N ALA A 264 -48.82 8.97 -15.26
CA ALA A 264 -48.55 10.28 -14.68
C ALA A 264 -47.26 10.32 -13.85
N THR A 265 -46.88 9.20 -13.21
CA THR A 265 -45.72 9.13 -12.31
C THR A 265 -44.43 8.94 -13.09
N PHE A 266 -44.40 8.02 -14.06
CA PHE A 266 -43.19 7.65 -14.80
C PHE A 266 -43.02 8.45 -16.11
N VAL A 267 -43.42 9.72 -16.10
CA VAL A 267 -43.15 10.66 -17.21
C VAL A 267 -41.65 10.97 -17.26
N PRO A 268 -41.04 11.19 -18.44
CA PRO A 268 -39.62 11.53 -18.55
C PRO A 268 -39.15 12.73 -17.71
N THR A 269 -40.04 13.64 -17.29
CA THR A 269 -39.71 14.77 -16.42
C THR A 269 -39.43 14.38 -14.97
N ASN A 270 -39.88 13.20 -14.54
CA ASN A 270 -39.73 12.69 -13.18
C ASN A 270 -38.56 11.69 -13.05
N VAL A 271 -37.85 11.42 -14.14
CA VAL A 271 -36.73 10.48 -14.21
C VAL A 271 -35.47 11.22 -14.63
N ASP A 272 -34.49 11.27 -13.75
CA ASP A 272 -33.16 11.81 -14.01
C ASP A 272 -32.19 10.65 -14.23
N VAL A 273 -31.41 10.72 -15.31
CA VAL A 273 -30.32 9.77 -15.59
C VAL A 273 -29.02 10.54 -15.73
N SER A 274 -27.98 10.13 -15.03
CA SER A 274 -26.62 10.65 -15.16
C SER A 274 -25.62 9.49 -15.26
N ILE A 275 -24.53 9.68 -15.98
CA ILE A 275 -23.47 8.68 -16.15
C ILE A 275 -22.16 9.26 -15.65
N PHE A 276 -21.54 8.57 -14.71
CA PHE A 276 -20.20 8.88 -14.22
C PHE A 276 -19.16 8.09 -15.02
N THR A 277 -18.17 8.81 -15.55
CA THR A 277 -17.03 8.26 -16.29
C THR A 277 -15.72 8.59 -15.56
N PRO A 278 -14.89 7.60 -15.19
CA PRO A 278 -13.60 7.87 -14.54
C PRO A 278 -12.67 8.62 -15.49
N SER A 279 -11.94 9.61 -14.99
CA SER A 279 -11.02 10.41 -15.82
C SER A 279 -9.86 11.09 -15.10
N ARG A 280 -9.88 11.21 -13.75
CA ARG A 280 -8.89 12.03 -13.01
C ARG A 280 -7.64 11.29 -12.58
N ALA A 281 -7.65 9.95 -12.52
CA ALA A 281 -6.45 9.18 -12.16
C ALA A 281 -5.32 9.38 -13.19
N ARG A 282 -5.67 9.36 -14.48
CA ARG A 282 -4.82 9.78 -15.60
C ARG A 282 -5.62 10.64 -16.56
N TYR A 283 -5.34 11.94 -16.57
CA TYR A 283 -6.02 12.91 -17.40
C TYR A 283 -5.04 13.66 -18.30
N THR A 284 -5.33 13.68 -19.60
CA THR A 284 -4.71 14.64 -20.52
C THR A 284 -5.79 15.36 -21.31
N PRO A 285 -5.68 16.69 -21.54
CA PRO A 285 -6.69 17.44 -22.29
C PRO A 285 -6.86 16.97 -23.74
N GLU A 286 -5.82 16.38 -24.33
CA GLU A 286 -5.82 15.91 -25.73
C GLU A 286 -6.49 14.54 -25.87
N VAL A 287 -6.30 13.64 -24.90
CA VAL A 287 -6.86 12.27 -24.90
C VAL A 287 -7.32 11.93 -23.48
N PRO A 288 -8.62 12.05 -23.16
CA PRO A 288 -9.13 11.59 -21.88
C PRO A 288 -9.06 10.06 -21.82
N THR A 289 -8.53 9.53 -20.71
CA THR A 289 -8.43 8.09 -20.46
C THR A 289 -9.31 7.69 -19.30
N THR A 290 -9.86 6.48 -19.34
CA THR A 290 -10.68 5.88 -18.27
C THR A 290 -9.86 5.01 -17.31
N ASP A 291 -8.53 5.20 -17.29
CA ASP A 291 -7.63 4.48 -16.39
C ASP A 291 -8.04 4.73 -14.93
N SER A 292 -8.11 3.68 -14.12
CA SER A 292 -8.57 3.77 -12.72
C SER A 292 -7.71 2.95 -11.77
N PHE A 293 -7.90 3.17 -10.47
CA PHE A 293 -7.33 2.33 -9.42
C PHE A 293 -8.28 1.18 -9.10
N PHE A 294 -7.71 0.04 -8.67
CA PHE A 294 -8.44 -1.16 -8.32
C PHE A 294 -8.03 -1.65 -6.93
N SER A 295 -8.97 -2.28 -6.23
CA SER A 295 -8.66 -3.12 -5.08
C SER A 295 -8.31 -4.52 -5.54
N VAL A 296 -7.45 -5.24 -4.82
CA VAL A 296 -7.06 -6.62 -5.12
C VAL A 296 -7.16 -7.46 -3.86
N LEU A 297 -7.90 -8.56 -3.94
CA LEU A 297 -7.98 -9.59 -2.92
C LEU A 297 -7.03 -10.73 -3.28
N VAL A 298 -6.19 -11.16 -2.33
CA VAL A 298 -5.29 -12.30 -2.49
C VAL A 298 -5.72 -13.39 -1.52
N GLN A 299 -5.87 -14.62 -2.00
CA GLN A 299 -6.40 -15.74 -1.20
C GLN A 299 -5.60 -15.98 0.09
N ASP A 300 -4.27 -15.90 0.03
CA ASP A 300 -3.36 -16.17 1.16
C ASP A 300 -3.62 -15.26 2.38
N ASP A 301 -4.15 -14.03 2.18
CA ASP A 301 -4.43 -13.09 3.28
C ASP A 301 -5.66 -13.49 4.10
N PHE A 302 -6.57 -14.28 3.51
CA PHE A 302 -7.85 -14.68 4.12
C PHE A 302 -7.77 -16.00 4.89
N ASP A 303 -6.59 -16.59 5.06
CA ASP A 303 -6.42 -17.77 5.92
C ASP A 303 -6.75 -17.45 7.39
N ALA A 304 -6.40 -16.23 7.83
CA ALA A 304 -6.58 -15.77 9.20
C ALA A 304 -7.85 -14.92 9.45
N MET A 305 -8.58 -14.53 8.39
CA MET A 305 -9.68 -13.55 8.46
C MET A 305 -10.91 -14.01 7.66
N ALA A 306 -12.10 -13.54 8.04
CA ALA A 306 -13.31 -13.74 7.27
C ALA A 306 -13.30 -12.98 5.93
N LEU A 307 -13.98 -13.52 4.92
CA LEU A 307 -14.16 -12.88 3.62
C LEU A 307 -15.04 -11.62 3.72
N PRO A 308 -14.84 -10.63 2.83
CA PRO A 308 -15.76 -9.49 2.72
C PRO A 308 -17.15 -9.97 2.28
N LEU A 309 -18.19 -9.25 2.70
CA LEU A 309 -19.58 -9.58 2.37
C LEU A 309 -20.00 -9.05 0.99
N ASN A 310 -19.34 -8.01 0.47
CA ASN A 310 -19.60 -7.43 -0.85
C ASN A 310 -18.83 -8.13 -1.99
N LEU A 311 -18.76 -9.46 -1.97
CA LEU A 311 -18.20 -10.24 -3.07
C LEU A 311 -19.10 -10.17 -4.31
N PRO A 312 -18.54 -10.22 -5.54
CA PRO A 312 -19.27 -9.95 -6.77
C PRO A 312 -20.14 -11.14 -7.20
N MET A 313 -21.20 -11.39 -6.45
CA MET A 313 -22.12 -12.50 -6.62
C MET A 313 -23.50 -11.97 -7.01
N SER A 314 -24.13 -12.62 -7.98
CA SER A 314 -25.48 -12.33 -8.45
C SER A 314 -26.33 -13.60 -8.41
N LYS A 315 -27.63 -13.47 -8.14
CA LYS A 315 -28.55 -14.60 -8.17
C LYS A 315 -29.02 -14.84 -9.61
N VAL A 316 -28.71 -16.00 -10.18
CA VAL A 316 -29.16 -16.42 -11.51
C VAL A 316 -30.06 -17.63 -11.37
N ARG A 317 -31.16 -17.66 -12.13
CA ARG A 317 -32.10 -18.79 -12.10
C ARG A 317 -31.46 -20.05 -12.67
N THR A 318 -31.68 -21.18 -12.02
CA THR A 318 -31.26 -22.47 -12.57
C THR A 318 -32.21 -22.90 -13.69
N PRO A 319 -31.71 -23.40 -14.84
CA PRO A 319 -32.58 -23.84 -15.93
C PRO A 319 -33.59 -24.91 -15.46
N LYS A 320 -34.84 -24.83 -15.96
CA LYS A 320 -36.00 -25.69 -15.65
C LYS A 320 -36.60 -25.55 -14.25
N GLU A 321 -35.94 -24.86 -13.34
CA GLU A 321 -36.46 -24.58 -12.00
C GLU A 321 -36.75 -23.08 -11.83
N MET A 322 -37.49 -22.74 -10.78
CA MET A 322 -37.70 -21.35 -10.33
C MET A 322 -36.75 -21.00 -9.18
N THR A 323 -35.74 -21.84 -8.94
CA THR A 323 -34.74 -21.66 -7.89
C THR A 323 -33.58 -20.83 -8.44
N PHE A 324 -33.07 -19.91 -7.62
CA PHE A 324 -31.92 -19.08 -7.95
C PHE A 324 -30.66 -19.63 -7.28
N GLN A 325 -29.53 -19.57 -7.97
CA GLN A 325 -28.21 -19.90 -7.46
C GLN A 325 -27.28 -18.70 -7.65
N SER A 326 -26.43 -18.46 -6.66
CA SER A 326 -25.45 -17.38 -6.72
C SER A 326 -24.31 -17.75 -7.66
N HIS A 327 -24.07 -16.91 -8.66
CA HIS A 327 -22.97 -17.00 -9.62
C HIS A 327 -22.16 -15.71 -9.62
N MET A 328 -20.87 -15.80 -9.94
CA MET A 328 -20.03 -14.60 -10.09
C MET A 328 -20.57 -13.72 -11.22
N GLU A 329 -20.84 -12.46 -10.90
CA GLU A 329 -21.37 -11.49 -11.86
C GLU A 329 -20.28 -11.09 -12.85
N ARG A 330 -20.64 -11.01 -14.13
CA ARG A 330 -19.67 -10.83 -15.24
C ARG A 330 -19.72 -9.45 -15.86
N SER A 331 -20.78 -8.70 -15.58
CA SER A 331 -21.21 -7.62 -16.46
C SER A 331 -21.50 -6.34 -15.69
N VAL A 332 -22.41 -6.38 -14.70
CA VAL A 332 -22.96 -5.19 -14.06
C VAL A 332 -23.38 -5.48 -12.62
N PHE A 333 -23.17 -4.51 -11.71
CA PHE A 333 -23.75 -4.49 -10.36
C PHE A 333 -24.86 -3.44 -10.25
N ILE A 334 -25.87 -3.73 -9.42
CA ILE A 334 -26.98 -2.81 -9.13
C ILE A 334 -26.98 -2.55 -7.63
N ASP A 335 -26.98 -1.28 -7.26
CA ASP A 335 -26.86 -0.79 -5.89
C ASP A 335 -27.95 0.26 -5.64
N ARG A 336 -28.50 0.33 -4.43
CA ARG A 336 -29.52 1.33 -4.07
C ARG A 336 -28.96 2.36 -3.10
N VAL A 337 -28.52 3.48 -3.65
CA VAL A 337 -28.00 4.63 -2.89
C VAL A 337 -29.13 5.30 -2.09
N SER A 338 -28.91 5.58 -0.80
CA SER A 338 -29.87 6.33 0.03
C SER A 338 -29.61 7.83 0.03
N ASP A 339 -28.35 8.27 -0.06
CA ASP A 339 -27.97 9.67 -0.19
C ASP A 339 -27.92 10.09 -1.67
N ILE A 340 -29.03 10.69 -2.13
CA ILE A 340 -29.19 11.16 -3.50
C ILE A 340 -28.11 12.17 -3.91
N LEU A 341 -27.65 13.00 -2.98
CA LEU A 341 -26.72 14.10 -3.26
C LEU A 341 -25.28 13.61 -3.42
N VAL A 342 -24.92 12.51 -2.73
CA VAL A 342 -23.65 11.82 -2.96
C VAL A 342 -23.74 10.93 -4.21
N GLY A 343 -24.89 10.26 -4.41
CA GLY A 343 -25.12 9.43 -5.59
C GLY A 343 -25.07 10.23 -6.89
N ASP A 344 -25.68 11.41 -6.93
CA ASP A 344 -25.58 12.38 -8.02
C ASP A 344 -25.31 13.81 -7.50
N PRO A 345 -24.04 14.25 -7.49
CA PRO A 345 -23.64 15.59 -7.06
C PRO A 345 -24.28 16.73 -7.86
N SER A 346 -24.68 16.48 -9.11
CA SER A 346 -25.30 17.49 -9.99
C SER A 346 -26.79 17.68 -9.73
N PHE A 347 -27.43 16.74 -9.02
CA PHE A 347 -28.87 16.71 -8.80
C PHE A 347 -29.39 18.01 -8.18
N ALA A 348 -28.74 18.49 -7.10
CA ALA A 348 -29.15 19.72 -6.42
C ALA A 348 -29.15 20.93 -7.37
N GLY A 349 -28.08 21.09 -8.15
CA GLY A 349 -27.96 22.19 -9.12
C GLY A 349 -29.01 22.14 -10.22
N ARG A 350 -29.36 20.94 -10.71
CA ARG A 350 -30.39 20.74 -11.74
C ARG A 350 -31.80 21.12 -11.25
N HIS A 351 -32.09 20.89 -9.97
CA HIS A 351 -33.38 21.22 -9.35
C HIS A 351 -33.43 22.58 -8.64
N GLY A 352 -32.38 23.41 -8.79
CA GLY A 352 -32.32 24.74 -8.15
C GLY A 352 -32.16 24.69 -6.62
N LEU A 353 -31.69 23.56 -6.09
CA LEU A 353 -31.40 23.32 -4.69
C LEU A 353 -29.91 23.60 -4.41
N THR A 354 -29.59 23.99 -3.18
CA THR A 354 -28.19 24.17 -2.74
C THR A 354 -27.87 23.23 -1.58
N ARG A 355 -26.88 22.37 -1.75
CA ARG A 355 -26.37 21.50 -0.70
C ARG A 355 -25.43 22.29 0.22
N LEU A 356 -25.70 22.27 1.52
CA LEU A 356 -24.77 22.72 2.55
C LEU A 356 -23.76 21.60 2.81
N SER A 357 -22.48 21.85 2.55
CA SER A 357 -21.40 20.88 2.77
C SER A 357 -21.27 20.50 4.25
N HIS A 358 -20.68 19.33 4.50
CA HIS A 358 -20.41 18.87 5.86
C HIS A 358 -19.52 19.87 6.64
N ALA A 359 -18.52 20.45 5.98
CA ALA A 359 -17.65 21.49 6.55
C ALA A 359 -18.43 22.73 7.01
N GLN A 360 -19.38 23.20 6.20
CA GLN A 360 -20.22 24.36 6.54
C GLN A 360 -21.15 24.05 7.73
N ALA A 361 -21.70 22.84 7.79
CA ALA A 361 -22.52 22.40 8.91
C ALA A 361 -21.71 22.33 10.22
N MET A 362 -20.48 21.81 10.18
CA MET A 362 -19.55 21.83 11.33
C MET A 362 -19.22 23.24 11.80
N LEU A 363 -19.14 24.22 10.88
CA LEU A 363 -18.98 25.64 11.20
C LEU A 363 -20.26 26.31 11.75
N GLY A 364 -21.34 25.55 11.95
CA GLY A 364 -22.61 26.03 12.51
C GLY A 364 -23.59 26.61 11.49
N ALA A 365 -23.40 26.36 10.19
CA ALA A 365 -24.39 26.73 9.19
C ALA A 365 -25.68 25.91 9.36
N THR A 366 -26.82 26.59 9.34
CA THR A 366 -28.14 25.97 9.41
C THR A 366 -28.96 26.32 8.16
N ILE A 367 -29.99 25.52 7.88
CA ILE A 367 -30.92 25.76 6.77
C ILE A 367 -31.61 27.12 6.98
N SER A 368 -31.44 28.03 6.02
CA SER A 368 -32.04 29.37 6.06
C SER A 368 -33.28 29.53 5.19
N ASN A 369 -33.39 28.73 4.12
CA ASN A 369 -34.49 28.72 3.14
C ASN A 369 -34.85 27.28 2.74
N ASP A 370 -36.08 27.06 2.26
CA ASP A 370 -36.58 25.74 1.81
C ASP A 370 -35.82 25.14 0.61
N SER A 371 -34.98 25.93 -0.07
CA SER A 371 -34.13 25.48 -1.19
C SER A 371 -32.78 24.92 -0.75
N GLN A 372 -32.47 24.90 0.54
CA GLN A 372 -31.20 24.41 1.08
C GLN A 372 -31.36 23.03 1.72
N LEU A 373 -30.50 22.09 1.33
CA LEU A 373 -30.45 20.75 1.91
C LEU A 373 -29.20 20.60 2.79
N LEU A 374 -29.33 19.89 3.90
CA LEU A 374 -28.18 19.48 4.70
C LEU A 374 -27.44 18.33 4.01
N TRP A 375 -26.15 18.19 4.30
CA TRP A 375 -25.29 17.14 3.74
C TRP A 375 -25.78 15.72 4.07
N ASN A 376 -26.53 15.53 5.17
CA ASN A 376 -27.06 14.25 5.65
C ASN A 376 -28.59 14.11 5.46
N ASP A 377 -29.20 14.95 4.61
CA ASP A 377 -30.62 14.84 4.30
C ASP A 377 -30.86 13.84 3.17
N PHE A 378 -31.37 12.67 3.52
CA PHE A 378 -31.65 11.58 2.57
C PHE A 378 -32.97 11.74 1.81
N LEU A 379 -33.69 12.86 1.96
CA LEU A 379 -34.96 13.10 1.24
C LEU A 379 -36.01 11.98 1.45
N GLY A 380 -36.01 11.37 2.65
CA GLY A 380 -36.91 10.29 3.04
C GLY A 380 -36.44 8.87 2.70
N LEU A 381 -35.19 8.71 2.25
CA LEU A 381 -34.57 7.41 2.00
C LEU A 381 -33.86 6.88 3.26
N ASP A 382 -34.23 5.69 3.71
CA ASP A 382 -33.53 4.98 4.79
C ASP A 382 -32.43 4.09 4.22
N LEU A 383 -31.33 3.84 4.95
CA LEU A 383 -30.39 2.77 4.58
C LEU A 383 -31.02 1.39 4.85
N VAL A 384 -30.79 0.44 3.96
CA VAL A 384 -31.29 -0.94 4.08
C VAL A 384 -30.12 -1.90 3.86
N PRO A 385 -29.66 -2.65 4.87
CA PRO A 385 -28.56 -3.60 4.71
C PRO A 385 -29.04 -4.92 4.11
N ASP A 386 -28.14 -5.64 3.45
CA ASP A 386 -28.44 -6.96 2.92
C ASP A 386 -28.52 -8.02 4.03
N GLY A 387 -29.28 -9.08 3.78
CA GLY A 387 -29.40 -10.20 4.70
C GLY A 387 -28.10 -11.01 4.73
N VAL A 388 -27.52 -11.24 5.92
CA VAL A 388 -26.27 -12.03 6.11
C VAL A 388 -26.29 -13.38 5.37
N GLY A 389 -27.45 -14.05 5.31
CA GLY A 389 -27.58 -15.34 4.62
C GLY A 389 -27.40 -15.27 3.10
N ASP A 390 -27.60 -14.11 2.50
CA ASP A 390 -27.48 -13.88 1.06
C ASP A 390 -26.06 -13.46 0.65
N VAL A 391 -25.33 -12.80 1.55
CA VAL A 391 -24.01 -12.20 1.29
C VAL A 391 -22.84 -12.92 1.96
N ALA A 392 -23.07 -13.73 2.99
CA ALA A 392 -21.98 -14.42 3.67
C ALA A 392 -21.55 -15.70 2.93
N PHE A 393 -20.29 -15.71 2.48
CA PHE A 393 -19.68 -16.85 1.81
C PHE A 393 -18.57 -17.45 2.67
N SER A 394 -18.41 -18.78 2.61
CA SER A 394 -17.29 -19.48 3.24
C SER A 394 -16.07 -19.52 2.32
N ASP A 395 -14.89 -19.90 2.84
CA ASP A 395 -13.64 -20.03 2.08
C ASP A 395 -13.76 -20.90 0.81
N ALA A 396 -14.75 -21.79 0.77
CA ALA A 396 -15.08 -22.58 -0.42
C ALA A 396 -15.46 -21.71 -1.63
N TRP A 397 -15.75 -20.41 -1.43
CA TRP A 397 -15.99 -19.44 -2.49
C TRP A 397 -14.83 -19.37 -3.49
N TRP A 398 -13.58 -19.33 -3.02
CA TRP A 398 -12.40 -19.33 -3.91
C TRP A 398 -12.39 -20.51 -4.90
N LEU A 399 -12.87 -21.68 -4.47
CA LEU A 399 -12.94 -22.88 -5.32
C LEU A 399 -14.19 -22.94 -6.20
N LYS A 400 -15.30 -22.32 -5.76
CA LYS A 400 -16.62 -22.44 -6.41
C LYS A 400 -17.00 -21.26 -7.29
N ALA A 401 -16.39 -20.10 -7.09
CA ALA A 401 -16.70 -18.88 -7.83
C ALA A 401 -16.52 -19.07 -9.34
N GLN A 402 -15.54 -19.90 -9.75
CA GLN A 402 -15.26 -20.23 -11.14
C GLN A 402 -14.87 -21.69 -11.35
N PRO A 403 -14.99 -22.24 -12.58
CA PRO A 403 -14.68 -23.64 -12.88
C PRO A 403 -13.24 -24.08 -12.54
N ASN A 404 -12.27 -23.16 -12.63
CA ASN A 404 -10.85 -23.43 -12.37
C ASN A 404 -10.39 -22.99 -10.98
N GLY A 405 -11.29 -22.45 -10.15
CA GLY A 405 -10.94 -21.78 -8.90
C GLY A 405 -10.28 -20.41 -9.09
N LEU A 406 -10.18 -19.66 -7.99
CA LEU A 406 -9.63 -18.31 -7.91
C LEU A 406 -8.53 -18.27 -6.86
N THR A 407 -7.42 -17.60 -7.20
CA THR A 407 -6.31 -17.30 -6.28
C THR A 407 -6.25 -15.83 -5.88
N TYR A 408 -6.75 -14.95 -6.75
CA TYR A 408 -6.84 -13.52 -6.50
C TYR A 408 -7.99 -12.93 -7.33
N LEU A 409 -8.43 -11.73 -6.96
CA LEU A 409 -9.45 -10.98 -7.70
C LEU A 409 -9.23 -9.47 -7.56
N ALA A 410 -9.11 -8.77 -8.69
CA ALA A 410 -9.11 -7.31 -8.71
C ALA A 410 -10.52 -6.74 -8.92
N MET A 411 -10.93 -5.75 -8.14
CA MET A 411 -12.27 -5.16 -8.14
C MET A 411 -12.22 -3.62 -8.23
N PRO A 412 -13.20 -2.96 -8.89
CA PRO A 412 -13.22 -1.50 -9.05
C PRO A 412 -13.79 -0.76 -7.83
N TYR A 413 -14.21 -1.49 -6.79
CA TYR A 413 -14.83 -0.96 -5.58
C TYR A 413 -14.06 -1.38 -4.32
N LEU A 414 -14.34 -0.74 -3.18
CA LEU A 414 -13.69 -1.06 -1.90
C LEU A 414 -14.34 -2.30 -1.24
N PRO A 415 -13.55 -3.32 -0.83
CA PRO A 415 -14.08 -4.47 -0.10
C PRO A 415 -14.43 -4.11 1.35
N PHE A 416 -15.26 -4.95 1.99
CA PHE A 416 -15.75 -4.84 3.38
C PHE A 416 -16.75 -3.71 3.64
N PHE A 417 -16.57 -2.55 3.02
CA PHE A 417 -17.48 -1.42 3.19
C PHE A 417 -18.75 -1.63 2.35
N SER A 418 -19.78 -2.20 2.96
CA SER A 418 -21.13 -2.36 2.40
C SER A 418 -22.18 -1.59 3.19
N ALA A 419 -23.38 -1.45 2.61
CA ALA A 419 -24.53 -0.71 3.16
C ALA A 419 -24.18 0.73 3.60
N CYS A 420 -23.46 1.46 2.75
CA CYS A 420 -23.09 2.87 2.98
C CYS A 420 -24.05 3.83 2.27
N ALA A 421 -24.40 4.96 2.92
CA ALA A 421 -25.48 5.84 2.46
C ALA A 421 -25.31 6.33 1.01
N GLY A 422 -24.09 6.69 0.61
CA GLY A 422 -23.79 7.24 -0.72
C GLY A 422 -23.51 6.23 -1.83
N TYR A 423 -23.25 4.96 -1.49
CA TYR A 423 -22.69 3.97 -2.42
C TYR A 423 -23.22 2.54 -2.28
N ASP A 424 -24.02 2.26 -1.24
CA ASP A 424 -24.59 0.97 -0.89
C ASP A 424 -23.53 -0.14 -0.72
N SER A 425 -23.62 -1.26 -1.46
CA SER A 425 -22.74 -2.44 -1.33
C SER A 425 -21.45 -2.36 -2.15
N HIS A 426 -21.48 -1.74 -3.34
CA HIS A 426 -20.31 -1.63 -4.22
C HIS A 426 -19.82 -0.18 -4.38
N MET A 427 -19.05 0.29 -3.40
CA MET A 427 -18.44 1.63 -3.43
C MET A 427 -17.29 1.75 -4.44
N SER A 428 -17.61 2.21 -5.66
CA SER A 428 -16.65 2.49 -6.72
C SER A 428 -15.55 3.46 -6.26
N ILE A 429 -14.29 3.00 -6.34
CA ILE A 429 -13.11 3.78 -5.92
C ILE A 429 -12.99 5.06 -6.75
N ALA A 430 -13.20 4.96 -8.06
CA ALA A 430 -13.11 6.11 -8.95
C ALA A 430 -14.23 7.13 -8.66
N LYS A 431 -15.48 6.67 -8.45
CA LYS A 431 -16.59 7.57 -8.15
C LYS A 431 -16.37 8.30 -6.81
N LEU A 432 -15.92 7.56 -5.79
CA LEU A 432 -15.58 8.09 -4.47
C LEU A 432 -14.53 9.21 -4.54
N LEU A 433 -13.42 8.96 -5.24
CA LEU A 433 -12.28 9.88 -5.26
C LEU A 433 -12.38 11.01 -6.30
N GLU A 434 -13.28 10.90 -7.29
CA GLU A 434 -13.35 11.85 -8.42
C GLU A 434 -14.63 12.69 -8.47
N SER A 435 -15.69 12.30 -7.75
CA SER A 435 -17.01 12.96 -7.83
C SER A 435 -17.67 13.29 -6.49
N HIS A 436 -17.17 12.80 -5.36
CA HIS A 436 -17.82 13.03 -4.07
C HIS A 436 -17.98 14.53 -3.76
N PRO A 437 -19.17 15.01 -3.37
CA PRO A 437 -19.48 16.44 -3.28
C PRO A 437 -18.80 17.20 -2.12
N ASP A 438 -18.23 16.49 -1.14
CA ASP A 438 -17.41 17.08 -0.05
C ASP A 438 -15.89 17.05 -0.34
N CYS A 439 -15.45 16.59 -1.51
CA CYS A 439 -14.05 16.72 -1.94
C CYS A 439 -13.83 18.06 -2.67
N ASP A 440 -12.65 18.64 -2.48
CA ASP A 440 -12.16 19.80 -3.21
C ASP A 440 -11.42 19.34 -4.47
N PHE A 441 -12.08 19.50 -5.62
CA PHE A 441 -11.50 19.17 -6.92
C PHE A 441 -10.83 20.38 -7.57
N VAL A 442 -9.56 20.23 -7.94
CA VAL A 442 -8.76 21.27 -8.61
C VAL A 442 -8.81 21.07 -10.13
N GLU A 443 -8.93 22.17 -10.88
CA GLU A 443 -8.87 22.14 -12.34
C GLU A 443 -7.46 21.81 -12.84
N TYR A 444 -7.35 21.06 -13.94
CA TYR A 444 -6.07 20.63 -14.54
C TYR A 444 -5.06 21.76 -14.77
N ASN A 445 -5.50 22.98 -15.12
CA ASN A 445 -4.58 24.10 -15.34
C ASN A 445 -4.03 24.68 -14.04
N ALA A 446 -4.83 24.62 -12.97
CA ALA A 446 -4.50 25.08 -11.63
C ALA A 446 -3.73 24.04 -10.81
N THR A 447 -3.71 22.76 -11.23
CA THR A 447 -2.96 21.73 -10.50
C THR A 447 -1.46 22.02 -10.49
N HIS A 448 -0.88 21.89 -9.30
CA HIS A 448 0.55 21.95 -9.06
C HIS A 448 1.06 20.56 -8.70
N GLU A 449 1.84 19.98 -9.61
CA GLU A 449 2.59 18.74 -9.39
C GLU A 449 3.76 18.94 -8.42
N VAL A 450 4.22 17.86 -7.81
CA VAL A 450 5.43 17.89 -6.96
C VAL A 450 6.60 17.42 -7.81
N ASP A 451 7.57 18.30 -8.04
CA ASP A 451 8.77 17.94 -8.80
C ASP A 451 9.74 17.15 -7.88
N GLU A 452 10.29 16.06 -8.39
CA GLU A 452 11.31 15.28 -7.68
C GLU A 452 12.53 16.16 -7.33
N LEU A 453 12.84 17.12 -8.20
CA LEU A 453 13.95 18.06 -8.03
C LEU A 453 13.49 19.37 -7.36
N ILE A 454 14.02 19.63 -6.15
CA ILE A 454 13.70 20.82 -5.33
C ILE A 454 13.90 22.16 -6.07
N TRP A 455 14.77 22.21 -7.10
CA TRP A 455 15.17 23.44 -7.79
C TRP A 455 13.99 24.20 -8.43
N ARG A 456 12.91 23.52 -8.81
CA ARG A 456 11.72 24.15 -9.40
C ARG A 456 10.76 24.76 -8.38
N LYS A 457 11.03 24.61 -7.08
CA LYS A 457 10.24 25.14 -5.94
C LYS A 457 8.78 24.65 -5.92
N MET A 458 8.49 23.52 -6.54
CA MET A 458 7.18 22.87 -6.53
C MET A 458 7.16 21.79 -5.44
N THR A 459 7.20 22.22 -4.18
CA THR A 459 7.33 21.29 -3.02
C THR A 459 6.02 21.02 -2.29
N VAL A 460 5.01 21.87 -2.51
CA VAL A 460 3.67 21.74 -1.92
C VAL A 460 2.70 21.52 -3.08
N PRO A 461 1.96 20.40 -3.11
CA PRO A 461 0.98 20.14 -4.15
C PRO A 461 -0.23 21.07 -4.01
N LEU A 462 -0.84 21.42 -5.14
CA LEU A 462 -2.22 21.90 -5.20
C LEU A 462 -2.95 20.92 -6.11
N ALA A 463 -3.69 19.99 -5.51
CA ALA A 463 -4.31 18.87 -6.20
C ALA A 463 -5.65 18.52 -5.51
N ASP A 464 -6.33 17.50 -6.03
CA ASP A 464 -7.63 17.07 -5.48
C ASP A 464 -7.48 16.58 -4.04
N GLU A 465 -8.34 17.04 -3.13
CA GLU A 465 -8.26 16.70 -1.72
C GLU A 465 -9.65 16.41 -1.15
N CYS A 466 -9.76 15.33 -0.39
CA CYS A 466 -10.95 14.96 0.36
C CYS A 466 -10.58 14.97 1.85
N SER A 467 -10.44 16.17 2.42
CA SER A 467 -10.18 16.36 3.84
C SER A 467 -10.93 17.60 4.35
N LEU A 468 -11.50 17.48 5.55
CA LEU A 468 -12.17 18.55 6.27
C LEU A 468 -11.16 19.22 7.21
N PHE A 469 -10.77 20.47 6.90
CA PHE A 469 -9.86 21.30 7.71
C PHE A 469 -8.54 20.60 8.11
N ASN A 470 -8.00 19.72 7.27
CA ASN A 470 -6.78 18.93 7.53
C ASN A 470 -6.84 18.05 8.80
N LEU A 471 -8.04 17.77 9.33
CA LEU A 471 -8.21 17.04 10.60
C LEU A 471 -9.13 15.83 10.48
N ASN A 472 -10.21 15.93 9.68
CA ASN A 472 -11.18 14.84 9.53
C ASN A 472 -11.34 14.49 8.04
N GLY A 473 -11.73 13.26 7.72
CA GLY A 473 -12.07 12.86 6.36
C GLY A 473 -13.50 13.25 5.98
N ILE A 474 -13.95 12.71 4.85
CA ILE A 474 -15.34 12.75 4.44
C ILE A 474 -16.11 11.66 5.18
N ASP A 475 -17.18 12.04 5.88
CA ASP A 475 -17.95 11.13 6.71
C ASP A 475 -19.11 10.50 5.93
N LEU A 476 -19.04 9.18 5.74
CA LEU A 476 -20.10 8.36 5.18
C LEU A 476 -20.76 7.55 6.29
N GLN A 477 -22.10 7.59 6.34
CA GLN A 477 -22.86 6.74 7.26
C GLN A 477 -23.00 5.35 6.67
N CYS A 478 -22.53 4.32 7.36
CA CYS A 478 -22.58 2.92 6.94
C CYS A 478 -23.20 2.05 8.03
N MET A 479 -23.59 0.82 7.68
CA MET A 479 -24.11 -0.15 8.66
C MET A 479 -23.36 -1.48 8.54
N PHE A 480 -23.05 -2.09 9.69
CA PHE A 480 -22.51 -3.44 9.72
C PHE A 480 -23.58 -4.44 9.28
N GLU A 481 -23.27 -5.18 8.23
CA GLU A 481 -24.09 -6.31 7.78
C GLU A 481 -23.80 -7.54 8.63
N GLU A 482 -22.59 -7.65 9.19
CA GLU A 482 -22.15 -8.78 10.01
C GLU A 482 -23.04 -9.01 11.24
N ASN A 483 -23.08 -10.26 11.69
CA ASN A 483 -23.76 -10.59 12.94
C ASN A 483 -22.93 -10.13 14.16
N LEU A 484 -23.15 -8.89 14.60
CA LEU A 484 -22.43 -8.26 15.72
C LEU A 484 -22.43 -9.10 17.00
N ALA A 485 -23.57 -9.68 17.38
CA ALA A 485 -23.71 -10.45 18.63
C ALA A 485 -23.25 -11.92 18.51
N GLY A 486 -23.09 -12.44 17.29
CA GLY A 486 -22.67 -13.80 17.04
C GLY A 486 -21.15 -13.94 16.99
N GLY A 487 -20.63 -15.07 17.48
CA GLY A 487 -19.26 -15.46 17.18
C GLY A 487 -19.15 -15.91 15.72
N SER A 488 -18.04 -15.55 15.07
CA SER A 488 -17.67 -16.04 13.74
C SER A 488 -16.56 -17.10 13.87
N ASP A 489 -16.47 -18.01 12.90
CA ASP A 489 -15.42 -19.04 12.86
C ASP A 489 -14.03 -18.43 12.68
N LYS A 490 -13.95 -17.32 11.93
CA LYS A 490 -12.76 -16.48 11.74
C LYS A 490 -13.01 -15.05 12.24
N PRO A 491 -11.99 -14.33 12.72
CA PRO A 491 -12.15 -12.94 13.12
C PRO A 491 -12.64 -12.10 11.94
N ARG A 492 -13.55 -11.17 12.24
CA ARG A 492 -14.05 -10.19 11.27
C ARG A 492 -13.00 -9.13 11.01
N TRP A 493 -13.13 -8.39 9.91
CA TRP A 493 -12.13 -7.39 9.48
C TRP A 493 -11.84 -6.31 10.53
N TYR A 494 -12.81 -5.96 11.39
CA TYR A 494 -12.64 -5.00 12.49
C TYR A 494 -12.19 -5.64 13.82
N GLU A 495 -12.06 -6.97 13.89
CA GLU A 495 -11.60 -7.71 15.08
C GLU A 495 -10.13 -8.14 14.95
N VAL A 496 -9.43 -7.74 13.88
CA VAL A 496 -8.09 -8.20 13.57
C VAL A 496 -7.03 -7.29 14.21
N ASP A 497 -5.89 -7.88 14.57
CA ASP A 497 -4.74 -7.18 15.16
C ASP A 497 -4.14 -6.13 14.20
N SER A 498 -3.44 -5.15 14.77
CA SER A 498 -2.65 -4.16 14.02
C SER A 498 -1.69 -4.80 13.02
N GLY A 499 -1.53 -4.17 11.86
CA GLY A 499 -0.60 -4.59 10.81
C GLY A 499 -1.08 -5.77 9.95
N THR A 500 -2.27 -6.30 10.20
CA THR A 500 -2.85 -7.34 9.35
C THR A 500 -3.37 -6.76 8.03
N PRO A 501 -3.06 -7.36 6.86
CA PRO A 501 -3.53 -6.89 5.57
C PRO A 501 -5.01 -7.23 5.39
N LEU A 502 -5.81 -6.22 5.05
CA LEU A 502 -7.25 -6.38 4.77
C LEU A 502 -7.47 -6.63 3.28
N PHE A 503 -6.91 -5.76 2.44
CA PHE A 503 -6.94 -5.84 0.99
C PHE A 503 -5.79 -5.02 0.42
N HIS A 504 -5.63 -5.05 -0.89
CA HIS A 504 -4.59 -4.30 -1.56
C HIS A 504 -5.15 -3.28 -2.54
N LEU A 505 -4.39 -2.23 -2.83
CA LEU A 505 -4.69 -1.22 -3.86
C LEU A 505 -3.59 -1.18 -4.91
N THR A 506 -3.97 -0.99 -6.17
CA THR A 506 -2.99 -0.79 -7.25
C THR A 506 -2.30 0.57 -7.09
N LYS A 507 -0.95 0.59 -7.08
CA LYS A 507 -0.17 1.82 -7.00
C LYS A 507 -0.38 2.75 -8.20
N TYR A 508 -0.38 2.17 -9.39
CA TYR A 508 -0.55 2.87 -10.66
C TYR A 508 -1.97 2.69 -11.20
N PRO A 509 -2.53 3.69 -11.89
CA PRO A 509 -3.82 3.52 -12.56
C PRO A 509 -3.67 2.51 -13.71
N ILE A 510 -4.60 1.56 -13.77
CA ILE A 510 -4.61 0.49 -14.77
C ILE A 510 -5.62 0.84 -15.87
N PRO A 511 -5.23 0.69 -17.15
CA PRO A 511 -6.15 0.97 -18.24
C PRO A 511 -7.22 -0.11 -18.35
N VAL A 512 -8.44 0.30 -18.72
CA VAL A 512 -9.63 -0.54 -18.80
C VAL A 512 -9.42 -1.87 -19.56
N HIS A 513 -8.70 -1.86 -20.69
CA HIS A 513 -8.46 -3.07 -21.48
C HIS A 513 -7.62 -4.14 -20.78
N ASN A 514 -6.83 -3.77 -19.76
CA ASN A 514 -6.10 -4.71 -18.91
C ASN A 514 -6.94 -5.21 -17.74
N PHE A 515 -8.11 -4.62 -17.49
CA PHE A 515 -9.05 -5.07 -16.48
C PHE A 515 -10.10 -6.03 -17.06
N ILE A 516 -10.61 -5.74 -18.26
CA ILE A 516 -11.58 -6.60 -18.95
C ILE A 516 -10.93 -7.96 -19.27
N GLY A 517 -11.63 -9.04 -18.91
CA GLY A 517 -11.22 -10.40 -19.24
C GLY A 517 -11.54 -10.80 -20.69
N ASN A 518 -10.91 -11.87 -21.17
CA ASN A 518 -11.22 -12.44 -22.49
C ASN A 518 -12.19 -13.62 -22.34
N ASP A 519 -13.48 -13.40 -22.65
CA ASP A 519 -14.55 -14.40 -22.54
C ASP A 519 -14.52 -15.39 -23.72
N SER A 520 -13.40 -16.11 -23.87
CA SER A 520 -13.25 -17.15 -24.89
C SER A 520 -13.92 -18.46 -24.45
N VAL A 521 -14.61 -19.13 -25.37
CA VAL A 521 -15.40 -20.35 -25.10
C VAL A 521 -14.56 -21.50 -24.52
N ALA A 522 -13.25 -21.54 -24.79
CA ALA A 522 -12.37 -22.64 -24.36
C ALA A 522 -11.71 -22.41 -22.99
N SER A 523 -11.49 -21.15 -22.61
CA SER A 523 -10.87 -20.74 -21.34
C SER A 523 -11.23 -19.28 -21.05
N PRO A 524 -12.38 -19.00 -20.43
CA PRO A 524 -12.79 -17.63 -20.14
C PRO A 524 -11.88 -17.05 -19.06
N ILE A 525 -11.21 -15.95 -19.39
CA ILE A 525 -10.54 -15.10 -18.40
C ILE A 525 -11.59 -14.07 -17.99
N TYR A 526 -11.89 -14.00 -16.70
CA TYR A 526 -12.85 -13.04 -16.18
C TYR A 526 -12.18 -11.69 -15.93
N TRP A 527 -12.98 -10.66 -15.72
CA TRP A 527 -12.48 -9.34 -15.32
C TRP A 527 -11.68 -9.45 -14.01
N GLY A 528 -10.66 -8.61 -13.88
CA GLY A 528 -9.82 -8.55 -12.67
C GLY A 528 -8.87 -9.75 -12.45
N GLN A 529 -8.71 -10.65 -13.42
CA GLN A 529 -7.83 -11.84 -13.38
C GLN A 529 -6.85 -11.90 -14.56
N THR A 530 -6.53 -10.75 -15.11
CA THR A 530 -5.60 -10.64 -16.24
C THR A 530 -4.16 -10.83 -15.78
N SER A 531 -3.29 -11.21 -16.72
CA SER A 531 -1.85 -11.39 -16.44
C SER A 531 -1.17 -10.13 -15.88
N THR A 532 -1.76 -8.95 -16.09
CA THR A 532 -1.25 -7.71 -15.48
C THR A 532 -1.38 -7.75 -13.96
N PHE A 533 -2.51 -8.24 -13.42
CA PHE A 533 -2.68 -8.37 -11.98
C PHE A 533 -1.84 -9.52 -11.40
N ASP A 534 -1.72 -10.65 -12.12
CA ASP A 534 -0.86 -11.77 -11.71
C ASP A 534 0.59 -11.31 -11.47
N ASN A 535 1.11 -10.47 -12.37
CA ASN A 535 2.47 -9.94 -12.27
C ASN A 535 2.66 -8.92 -11.14
N LEU A 536 1.58 -8.34 -10.60
CA LEU A 536 1.64 -7.38 -9.49
C LEU A 536 1.69 -8.07 -8.12
N ILE A 537 1.22 -9.31 -8.02
CA ILE A 537 1.14 -10.03 -6.75
C ILE A 537 2.55 -10.33 -6.24
N GLY A 538 2.81 -9.98 -4.97
CA GLY A 538 4.12 -10.12 -4.35
C GLY A 538 5.15 -9.09 -4.81
N THR A 539 4.72 -8.05 -5.53
CA THR A 539 5.52 -6.85 -5.86
C THR A 539 5.09 -5.65 -5.02
N THR A 540 5.92 -4.61 -4.98
CA THR A 540 5.62 -3.35 -4.28
C THR A 540 4.72 -2.39 -5.05
N ASP A 541 4.32 -2.76 -6.27
CA ASP A 541 3.36 -1.99 -7.05
C ASP A 541 1.91 -2.23 -6.58
N LEU A 542 1.76 -3.15 -5.62
CA LEU A 542 0.53 -3.42 -4.91
C LEU A 542 0.68 -2.89 -3.47
N ILE A 543 -0.11 -1.89 -3.12
CA ILE A 543 -0.09 -1.24 -1.80
C ILE A 543 -0.99 -2.04 -0.86
N THR A 544 -0.40 -2.55 0.22
CA THR A 544 -1.14 -3.30 1.24
C THR A 544 -1.91 -2.33 2.13
N VAL A 545 -3.23 -2.47 2.22
CA VAL A 545 -4.06 -1.72 3.17
C VAL A 545 -4.20 -2.56 4.43
N SER A 546 -3.56 -2.12 5.51
CA SER A 546 -3.57 -2.80 6.80
C SER A 546 -4.18 -1.93 7.89
N VAL A 547 -4.56 -2.57 9.00
CA VAL A 547 -4.92 -1.88 10.24
C VAL A 547 -3.70 -1.11 10.75
N GLY A 548 -3.86 0.16 11.08
CA GLY A 548 -2.75 1.03 11.48
C GLY A 548 -2.08 0.61 12.80
N PRO A 549 -0.91 1.18 13.12
CA PRO A 549 -0.10 0.79 14.29
C PRO A 549 -0.74 1.14 15.63
N ASP A 550 -1.56 2.20 15.66
CA ASP A 550 -2.18 2.73 16.88
C ASP A 550 -3.58 2.13 17.13
N SER A 551 -4.11 1.35 16.18
CA SER A 551 -5.43 0.73 16.25
C SER A 551 -5.31 -0.80 16.35
N ASN A 552 -6.12 -1.42 17.22
CA ASN A 552 -6.19 -2.87 17.37
C ASN A 552 -7.64 -3.32 17.40
N GLY A 553 -7.97 -4.39 16.66
CA GLY A 553 -9.23 -5.09 16.77
C GLY A 553 -9.26 -6.02 17.99
N TYR A 554 -10.39 -6.06 18.69
CA TYR A 554 -10.64 -7.02 19.75
C TYR A 554 -11.91 -7.81 19.45
N PRO A 555 -11.99 -9.09 19.83
CA PRO A 555 -13.20 -9.87 19.64
C PRO A 555 -14.37 -9.25 20.42
N LEU A 556 -15.55 -9.17 19.80
CA LEU A 556 -16.77 -8.55 20.36
C LEU A 556 -16.69 -7.03 20.58
N VAL A 557 -15.66 -6.38 20.05
CA VAL A 557 -15.52 -4.92 20.02
C VAL A 557 -15.76 -4.44 18.59
N VAL A 558 -16.54 -3.37 18.46
CA VAL A 558 -16.83 -2.75 17.16
C VAL A 558 -16.41 -1.28 17.18
N PRO A 559 -15.80 -0.78 16.10
CA PRO A 559 -15.54 0.65 15.94
C PRO A 559 -16.81 1.41 15.56
N GLN A 560 -17.00 2.61 16.11
CA GLN A 560 -18.05 3.54 15.68
C GLN A 560 -17.56 4.46 14.56
N THR A 561 -16.26 4.72 14.51
CA THR A 561 -15.58 5.53 13.51
C THR A 561 -14.47 4.69 12.87
N VAL A 562 -14.48 4.57 11.55
CA VAL A 562 -13.47 3.87 10.77
C VAL A 562 -12.85 4.86 9.82
N THR A 563 -11.55 5.09 9.94
CA THR A 563 -10.82 6.10 9.16
C THR A 563 -9.99 5.41 8.08
N LEU A 564 -10.36 5.60 6.81
CA LEU A 564 -9.59 5.12 5.66
C LEU A 564 -8.75 6.27 5.13
N THR A 565 -7.42 6.18 5.27
CA THR A 565 -6.50 7.20 4.76
C THR A 565 -5.81 6.68 3.50
N ILE A 566 -5.84 7.48 2.44
CA ILE A 566 -5.18 7.20 1.16
C ILE A 566 -4.35 8.43 0.79
N HIS A 567 -3.03 8.28 0.77
CA HIS A 567 -2.17 9.33 0.28
C HIS A 567 -1.62 9.02 -1.10
N TYR A 568 -1.47 10.07 -1.90
CA TYR A 568 -1.05 9.96 -3.28
C TYR A 568 0.04 10.97 -3.64
N TYR A 569 0.77 10.66 -4.70
CA TYR A 569 1.77 11.53 -5.30
C TYR A 569 1.25 12.04 -6.64
N GLN A 570 1.10 13.37 -6.73
CA GLN A 570 0.83 14.09 -7.98
C GLN A 570 2.14 14.27 -8.78
N ILE A 571 2.51 13.28 -9.60
CA ILE A 571 3.75 13.31 -10.40
C ILE A 571 3.66 14.35 -11.53
N LEU A 572 2.58 14.31 -12.30
CA LEU A 572 2.29 15.26 -13.36
C LEU A 572 0.94 15.90 -13.10
N LYS A 573 0.66 17.08 -13.67
CA LYS A 573 -0.65 17.77 -13.54
C LYS A 573 -1.91 16.90 -13.67
N GLY A 574 -1.85 15.83 -14.45
CA GLY A 574 -2.94 14.87 -14.62
C GLY A 574 -2.52 13.41 -14.43
N TYR A 575 -1.45 13.12 -13.70
CA TYR A 575 -1.05 11.74 -13.39
C TYR A 575 -0.81 11.58 -11.89
N LYS A 576 -1.59 10.68 -11.29
CA LYS A 576 -1.56 10.37 -9.86
C LYS A 576 -1.10 8.93 -9.65
N ILE A 577 -0.35 8.71 -8.57
CA ILE A 577 -0.05 7.37 -8.07
C ILE A 577 -0.33 7.30 -6.58
N PHE A 578 -0.85 6.19 -6.10
CA PHE A 578 -0.98 5.98 -4.67
C PHE A 578 0.38 5.72 -4.04
N VAL A 579 0.53 6.09 -2.78
CA VAL A 579 1.79 5.93 -2.05
C VAL A 579 1.60 4.96 -0.91
N ASN A 580 0.67 5.25 0.00
CA ASN A 580 0.29 4.41 1.11
C ASN A 580 -1.21 4.54 1.39
N ALA A 581 -1.76 3.53 2.04
CA ALA A 581 -3.13 3.54 2.52
C ALA A 581 -3.24 2.68 3.78
N GLN A 582 -4.00 3.14 4.77
CA GLN A 582 -4.22 2.42 6.03
C GLN A 582 -5.64 2.63 6.53
N ILE A 583 -6.09 1.72 7.39
CA ILE A 583 -7.37 1.80 8.06
C ILE A 583 -7.13 1.91 9.56
N ASP A 584 -7.74 2.90 10.19
CA ASP A 584 -7.70 3.07 11.64
C ASP A 584 -9.10 2.91 12.25
N PHE A 585 -9.13 2.34 13.45
CA PHE A 585 -10.35 2.10 14.22
C PHE A 585 -10.43 3.07 15.39
N ASP A 586 -11.39 3.98 15.29
CA ASP A 586 -11.66 5.01 16.28
C ASP A 586 -12.99 4.71 17.03
N ASP A 587 -13.16 5.32 18.21
CA ASP A 587 -14.38 5.22 19.05
C ASP A 587 -14.97 3.80 19.18
N GLN A 588 -14.20 2.89 19.77
CA GLN A 588 -14.60 1.49 19.92
C GLN A 588 -15.61 1.26 21.06
N CYS A 589 -16.57 0.34 20.86
CA CYS A 589 -17.51 -0.10 21.89
C CYS A 589 -17.66 -1.62 21.99
N VAL A 590 -17.93 -2.12 23.20
CA VAL A 590 -18.09 -3.57 23.48
C VAL A 590 -19.55 -4.00 23.33
N ILE A 591 -19.78 -5.08 22.58
CA ILE A 591 -21.14 -5.61 22.34
C ILE A 591 -21.61 -6.49 23.52
N SER A 592 -20.70 -7.21 24.18
CA SER A 592 -21.03 -8.18 25.24
C SER A 592 -21.73 -7.55 26.45
N ASN A 593 -22.55 -8.36 27.13
CA ASN A 593 -23.20 -8.03 28.41
C ASN A 593 -22.41 -8.55 29.62
N VAL A 594 -21.32 -9.30 29.39
CA VAL A 594 -20.56 -9.94 30.46
C VAL A 594 -19.51 -8.97 30.96
N ASP A 595 -19.58 -8.62 32.25
CA ASP A 595 -18.64 -7.68 32.89
C ASP A 595 -17.17 -8.09 32.69
N ALA A 596 -16.89 -9.40 32.59
CA ALA A 596 -15.56 -9.93 32.32
C ALA A 596 -15.05 -9.58 30.91
N ASP A 597 -15.90 -9.61 29.88
CA ASP A 597 -15.51 -9.27 28.51
C ASP A 597 -15.23 -7.77 28.38
N VAL A 598 -16.05 -6.95 29.05
CA VAL A 598 -15.85 -5.50 29.15
C VAL A 598 -14.54 -5.19 29.89
N LEU A 599 -14.26 -5.89 31.00
CA LEU A 599 -13.00 -5.73 31.73
C LEU A 599 -11.78 -6.18 30.92
N ASN A 600 -11.90 -7.26 30.14
CA ASN A 600 -10.81 -7.78 29.32
C ASN A 600 -10.51 -6.84 28.14
N ALA A 601 -11.54 -6.27 27.50
CA ALA A 601 -11.37 -5.25 26.47
C ALA A 601 -10.69 -3.99 27.04
N ALA A 602 -11.13 -3.51 28.22
CA ALA A 602 -10.53 -2.37 28.90
C ALA A 602 -9.09 -2.63 29.42
N ALA A 603 -8.79 -3.86 29.84
CA ALA A 603 -7.46 -4.25 30.34
C ALA A 603 -6.45 -4.50 29.20
N ASN A 604 -6.88 -5.01 28.05
CA ASN A 604 -6.00 -5.26 26.91
C ASN A 604 -5.75 -4.00 26.06
N GLY A 605 -6.67 -3.01 26.10
CA GLY A 605 -6.43 -1.67 25.56
C GLY A 605 -5.42 -0.85 26.37
N THR A 606 -5.06 -1.29 27.58
CA THR A 606 -4.10 -0.62 28.47
C THR A 606 -2.82 -1.41 28.61
N LEU A 607 -2.02 -1.46 27.53
CA LEU A 607 -0.71 -2.12 27.55
C LEU A 607 0.41 -1.22 27.00
N LEU A 608 0.70 -0.10 27.68
CA LEU A 608 2.07 0.17 28.18
C LEU A 608 2.16 1.33 29.22
N SER A 609 2.44 0.90 30.46
CA SER A 609 3.06 1.64 31.58
C SER A 609 2.20 2.51 32.53
N VAL A 610 2.44 2.23 33.83
CA VAL A 610 2.04 2.95 35.05
C VAL A 610 0.68 2.60 35.65
N LYS A 611 0.73 1.51 36.43
CA LYS A 611 -0.20 1.21 37.52
C LYS A 611 -0.13 2.35 38.56
N TYR A 612 -1.29 2.93 38.84
CA TYR A 612 -1.59 4.01 39.83
C TYR A 612 -1.35 5.46 39.35
N MET A 613 -2.45 6.23 39.33
CA MET A 613 -2.53 7.71 39.33
C MET A 613 -2.45 8.47 37.99
N ALA A 614 -3.09 8.00 36.91
CA ALA A 614 -3.28 8.83 35.71
C ALA A 614 -4.55 8.50 34.88
N SER A 615 -5.72 8.54 35.51
CA SER A 615 -7.03 8.43 34.82
C SER A 615 -7.46 9.73 34.13
N TYR A 616 -6.56 10.65 33.80
CA TYR A 616 -6.94 11.99 33.33
C TYR A 616 -6.23 12.48 32.05
N LEU A 617 -5.27 11.73 31.46
CA LEU A 617 -4.45 12.30 30.38
C LEU A 617 -4.12 11.42 29.16
N VAL A 618 -4.52 10.14 29.10
CA VAL A 618 -4.50 9.35 27.85
C VAL A 618 -5.70 8.41 27.88
N GLY A 619 -6.82 8.85 27.32
CA GLY A 619 -8.11 8.17 27.39
C GLY A 619 -8.34 7.25 26.20
N ILE A 620 -8.30 5.94 26.43
CA ILE A 620 -9.02 4.95 25.62
C ILE A 620 -9.86 4.15 26.62
N ASP A 621 -11.00 4.71 27.01
CA ASP A 621 -12.00 3.98 27.78
C ASP A 621 -12.96 3.33 26.77
N ILE A 622 -12.80 2.02 26.51
CA ILE A 622 -13.76 1.28 25.67
C ILE A 622 -15.04 1.08 26.49
N TYR A 623 -16.14 1.70 26.06
CA TYR A 623 -17.44 1.62 26.74
C TYR A 623 -18.35 0.54 26.11
N PRO A 624 -19.33 -0.01 26.84
CA PRO A 624 -20.34 -0.88 26.23
C PRO A 624 -21.20 -0.10 25.23
N CYS A 625 -21.53 -0.72 24.10
CA CYS A 625 -22.39 -0.09 23.10
C CYS A 625 -23.80 0.20 23.66
N GLU A 626 -24.43 1.26 23.16
CA GLU A 626 -25.80 1.62 23.56
C GLU A 626 -26.78 0.50 23.20
N LYS A 627 -27.71 0.21 24.11
CA LYS A 627 -28.69 -0.87 23.97
C LYS A 627 -30.10 -0.33 24.14
N ASN A 628 -31.03 -0.91 23.40
CA ASN A 628 -32.43 -0.62 23.57
C ASN A 628 -32.91 -1.22 24.89
N VAL A 629 -33.44 -0.36 25.76
CA VAL A 629 -33.90 -0.71 27.12
C VAL A 629 -35.00 -1.79 27.10
N VAL A 630 -35.75 -1.92 26.01
CA VAL A 630 -36.89 -2.83 25.89
C VAL A 630 -36.50 -4.19 25.31
N THR A 631 -35.71 -4.23 24.22
CA THR A 631 -35.34 -5.48 23.54
C THR A 631 -34.04 -6.10 24.06
N GLY A 632 -33.19 -5.31 24.72
CA GLY A 632 -31.86 -5.74 25.15
C GLY A 632 -30.86 -5.90 23.99
N GLU A 633 -31.25 -5.56 22.76
CA GLU A 633 -30.42 -5.56 21.57
C GLU A 633 -29.64 -4.23 21.45
N ILE A 634 -28.59 -4.24 20.64
CA ILE A 634 -27.79 -3.04 20.34
C ILE A 634 -28.70 -2.00 19.67
N LEU A 635 -28.59 -0.74 20.11
CA LEU A 635 -29.45 0.35 19.64
C LEU A 635 -29.28 0.63 18.14
N SER A 636 -28.04 0.59 17.65
CA SER A 636 -27.72 0.79 16.24
C SER A 636 -26.56 -0.11 15.81
N LYS A 637 -26.60 -0.54 14.55
CA LYS A 637 -25.48 -1.23 13.87
C LYS A 637 -24.69 -0.26 12.98
N GLY A 638 -24.93 1.04 13.12
CA GLY A 638 -24.33 2.06 12.28
C GLY A 638 -22.91 2.38 12.71
N TYR A 639 -22.06 2.68 11.74
CA TYR A 639 -20.74 3.26 11.95
C TYR A 639 -20.51 4.37 10.93
N THR A 640 -19.52 5.22 11.19
CA THR A 640 -19.12 6.28 10.29
C THR A 640 -17.79 5.91 9.64
N LEU A 641 -17.78 5.87 8.31
CA LEU A 641 -16.58 5.68 7.51
C LEU A 641 -16.05 7.06 7.11
N SER A 642 -14.91 7.45 7.67
CA SER A 642 -14.24 8.70 7.32
C SER A 642 -13.15 8.42 6.29
N VAL A 643 -13.32 8.91 5.06
CA VAL A 643 -12.34 8.71 3.97
C VAL A 643 -11.49 9.96 3.82
N MET A 644 -10.17 9.82 3.98
CA MET A 644 -9.19 10.87 3.76
C MET A 644 -8.40 10.59 2.48
N PHE A 645 -8.40 11.54 1.55
CA PHE A 645 -7.63 11.46 0.31
C PHE A 645 -6.85 12.75 0.09
N SER A 646 -5.52 12.68 0.11
CA SER A 646 -4.69 13.90 0.00
C SER A 646 -3.33 13.65 -0.68
N ALA A 647 -2.82 14.70 -1.33
CA ALA A 647 -1.53 14.68 -1.98
C ALA A 647 -0.40 14.94 -0.97
N LEU A 648 0.66 14.14 -1.01
CA LEU A 648 1.81 14.33 -0.11
C LEU A 648 2.73 15.47 -0.57
N PRO A 649 3.26 16.28 0.36
CA PRO A 649 4.30 17.26 0.06
C PRO A 649 5.65 16.59 -0.17
N TRP A 650 6.60 17.35 -0.72
CA TRP A 650 7.92 16.86 -1.12
C TRP A 650 8.71 16.17 0.01
N MET A 651 8.62 16.68 1.25
CA MET A 651 9.33 16.09 2.39
C MET A 651 8.79 14.70 2.75
N ASP A 652 7.47 14.53 2.71
CA ASP A 652 6.84 13.26 3.07
C ASP A 652 7.05 12.23 1.96
N LEU A 653 7.03 12.65 0.70
CA LEU A 653 7.43 11.82 -0.45
C LEU A 653 8.89 11.37 -0.37
N LEU A 654 9.79 12.26 0.09
CA LEU A 654 11.20 11.91 0.31
C LEU A 654 11.33 10.85 1.40
N ASN A 655 10.57 10.99 2.50
CA ASN A 655 10.58 10.07 3.63
C ASN A 655 10.07 8.68 3.24
N GLN A 656 9.08 8.60 2.35
CA GLN A 656 8.49 7.34 1.88
C GLN A 656 9.18 6.77 0.61
N PHE A 657 10.40 7.22 0.30
CA PHE A 657 11.22 6.68 -0.79
C PHE A 657 10.58 6.68 -2.20
N GLN A 658 9.70 7.66 -2.49
CA GLN A 658 8.93 7.67 -3.75
C GLN A 658 9.64 8.29 -4.95
N PHE A 659 10.76 9.00 -4.75
CA PHE A 659 11.49 9.63 -5.84
C PHE A 659 12.42 8.67 -6.59
N SER A 660 12.83 9.07 -7.80
CA SER A 660 13.80 8.31 -8.58
C SER A 660 15.12 8.11 -7.85
N PHE A 661 15.74 6.94 -8.07
CA PHE A 661 17.06 6.58 -7.55
C PHE A 661 18.13 7.67 -7.74
N GLN A 662 18.08 8.42 -8.84
CA GLN A 662 19.03 9.49 -9.14
C GLN A 662 18.99 10.63 -8.10
N VAL A 663 17.80 10.96 -7.58
CA VAL A 663 17.62 12.04 -6.60
C VAL A 663 18.29 11.68 -5.28
N TYR A 664 18.12 10.43 -4.82
CA TYR A 664 18.76 9.93 -3.60
C TYR A 664 20.29 9.90 -3.73
N VAL A 665 20.85 9.46 -4.87
CA VAL A 665 22.31 9.52 -5.11
C VAL A 665 22.83 10.96 -5.00
N MET A 666 22.11 11.94 -5.57
CA MET A 666 22.50 13.34 -5.50
C MET A 666 22.42 13.87 -4.06
N LEU A 667 21.33 13.59 -3.35
CA LEU A 667 21.13 13.98 -1.95
C LEU A 667 22.24 13.40 -1.05
N PHE A 668 22.51 12.11 -1.16
CA PHE A 668 23.54 11.43 -0.36
C PHE A 668 24.94 11.96 -0.66
N SER A 669 25.22 12.30 -1.93
CA SER A 669 26.48 12.93 -2.33
C SER A 669 26.64 14.32 -1.72
N ILE A 670 25.55 15.10 -1.59
CA ILE A 670 25.57 16.42 -0.93
C ILE A 670 25.84 16.26 0.57
N ILE A 671 25.18 15.30 1.23
CA ILE A 671 25.39 15.00 2.65
C ILE A 671 26.85 14.56 2.90
N GLY A 672 27.39 13.66 2.07
CA GLY A 672 28.79 13.24 2.13
C GLY A 672 29.78 14.37 1.86
N ALA A 673 29.52 15.24 0.88
CA ALA A 673 30.34 16.42 0.66
C ALA A 673 30.30 17.37 1.87
N GLY A 674 29.13 17.53 2.48
CA GLY A 674 28.93 18.31 3.70
C GLY A 674 29.78 17.82 4.88
N SER A 675 29.86 16.50 5.09
CA SER A 675 30.68 15.93 6.17
C SER A 675 32.18 16.19 5.96
N VAL A 676 32.67 16.12 4.72
CA VAL A 676 34.06 16.49 4.39
C VAL A 676 34.33 17.97 4.67
N VAL A 677 33.38 18.86 4.30
CA VAL A 677 33.49 20.30 4.60
C VAL A 677 33.55 20.55 6.11
N GLN A 678 32.74 19.86 6.90
CA GLN A 678 32.80 19.91 8.36
C GLN A 678 34.17 19.49 8.91
N GLY A 679 34.76 18.40 8.38
CA GLY A 679 36.11 17.98 8.74
C GLY A 679 37.18 19.04 8.43
N TYR A 680 37.15 19.61 7.22
CA TYR A 680 38.07 20.70 6.85
C TYR A 680 37.91 21.95 7.71
N PHE A 681 36.68 22.26 8.11
CA PHE A 681 36.40 23.39 9.01
C PHE A 681 37.05 23.18 10.39
N ILE A 682 36.93 21.97 10.96
CA ILE A 682 37.56 21.62 12.23
C ILE A 682 39.08 21.58 12.11
N TYR A 683 39.62 21.01 11.03
CA TYR A 683 41.04 21.05 10.72
C TYR A 683 41.56 22.50 10.66
N LEU A 684 40.83 23.41 10.00
CA LEU A 684 41.19 24.82 9.89
C LEU A 684 41.21 25.49 11.26
N ILE A 685 40.20 25.26 12.10
CA ILE A 685 40.15 25.76 13.49
C ILE A 685 41.38 25.30 14.26
N ASN A 686 41.65 23.99 14.27
CA ASN A 686 42.80 23.45 15.00
C ASN A 686 44.11 24.03 14.48
N ARG A 687 44.26 24.18 13.16
CA ARG A 687 45.43 24.80 12.54
C ARG A 687 45.63 26.25 12.98
N LEU A 688 44.56 27.05 13.06
CA LEU A 688 44.59 28.44 13.54
C LEU A 688 44.97 28.53 15.03
N PHE A 689 44.55 27.58 15.85
CA PHE A 689 44.83 27.57 17.30
C PHE A 689 46.07 26.77 17.71
N THR A 690 46.79 26.14 16.78
CA THR A 690 48.02 25.40 17.12
C THR A 690 49.11 26.32 17.67
N LYS A 691 49.74 25.90 18.77
CA LYS A 691 50.90 26.60 19.38
C LYS A 691 52.24 26.25 18.72
N MET A 692 52.24 25.41 17.68
CA MET A 692 53.45 24.96 17.01
C MET A 692 54.02 26.06 16.11
N ARG A 693 55.34 26.31 16.21
CA ARG A 693 56.03 27.38 15.48
C ARG A 693 56.08 27.16 13.95
N HIS A 694 56.09 25.90 13.52
CA HIS A 694 56.08 25.50 12.11
C HIS A 694 55.11 24.32 11.91
N PRO A 695 53.85 24.58 11.51
CA PRO A 695 52.92 23.50 11.22
C PRO A 695 53.37 22.75 9.94
N PRO A 696 53.33 21.40 9.93
CA PRO A 696 53.68 20.63 8.74
C PRO A 696 52.70 20.92 7.58
N PRO A 697 53.16 20.90 6.31
CA PRO A 697 52.28 21.08 5.16
C PRO A 697 51.34 19.87 5.02
N PHE A 698 50.04 20.12 4.86
CA PHE A 698 49.05 19.07 4.61
C PHE A 698 49.23 18.47 3.23
N ARG A 699 49.36 17.14 3.16
CA ARG A 699 49.59 16.40 1.90
C ARG A 699 48.55 15.31 1.73
N LEU A 700 47.28 15.70 1.59
CA LEU A 700 46.12 14.81 1.45
C LEU A 700 46.39 13.60 0.53
N VAL A 701 46.84 13.87 -0.71
CA VAL A 701 47.06 12.83 -1.71
C VAL A 701 48.13 11.82 -1.30
N GLN A 702 49.17 12.28 -0.60
CA GLN A 702 50.24 11.38 -0.13
C GLN A 702 49.76 10.51 1.04
N PHE A 703 48.94 11.07 1.93
CA PHE A 703 48.33 10.32 3.02
C PHE A 703 47.31 9.29 2.51
N ILE A 704 46.35 9.69 1.67
CA ILE A 704 45.39 8.76 1.06
C ILE A 704 46.11 7.60 0.36
N LYS A 705 47.16 7.91 -0.42
CA LYS A 705 47.93 6.89 -1.13
C LYS A 705 48.68 5.92 -0.18
N ALA A 706 49.02 6.37 1.02
CA ALA A 706 49.69 5.54 2.01
C ALA A 706 48.70 4.72 2.85
N THR A 707 47.56 5.30 3.24
CA THR A 707 46.64 4.72 4.24
C THR A 707 45.51 3.90 3.63
N ALA A 708 44.89 4.36 2.54
CA ALA A 708 43.69 3.74 1.97
C ALA A 708 43.88 2.37 1.28
N PRO A 709 45.00 2.06 0.57
CA PRO A 709 45.04 0.84 -0.26
C PRO A 709 45.11 -0.46 0.54
N GLN A 710 45.64 -0.45 1.76
CA GLN A 710 45.81 -1.64 2.59
C GLN A 710 44.46 -2.19 3.12
N PRO A 711 43.63 -1.39 3.82
CA PRO A 711 42.33 -1.86 4.30
C PRO A 711 41.38 -2.19 3.15
N THR A 712 41.39 -1.39 2.07
CA THR A 712 40.54 -1.65 0.89
C THR A 712 40.84 -2.99 0.22
N MET A 713 42.12 -3.32 0.00
CA MET A 713 42.50 -4.61 -0.58
C MET A 713 42.13 -5.77 0.36
N GLY A 714 42.34 -5.62 1.67
CA GLY A 714 41.92 -6.60 2.66
C GLY A 714 40.42 -6.90 2.60
N MET A 715 39.60 -5.85 2.53
CA MET A 715 38.15 -5.98 2.45
C MET A 715 37.71 -6.62 1.13
N VAL A 716 38.27 -6.21 -0.02
CA VAL A 716 37.96 -6.83 -1.32
C VAL A 716 38.22 -8.34 -1.29
N TYR A 717 39.33 -8.78 -0.68
CA TYR A 717 39.63 -10.21 -0.55
C TYR A 717 38.65 -10.97 0.35
N VAL A 718 38.05 -10.33 1.35
CA VAL A 718 37.02 -10.94 2.21
C VAL A 718 35.66 -10.95 1.51
N THR A 719 35.30 -9.90 0.77
CA THR A 719 33.98 -9.75 0.13
C THR A 719 33.66 -10.83 -0.91
N LEU A 720 34.62 -11.15 -1.77
CA LEU A 720 34.41 -12.07 -2.89
C LEU A 720 34.04 -13.49 -2.44
N PRO A 721 34.79 -14.14 -1.53
CA PRO A 721 34.44 -15.49 -1.07
C PRO A 721 33.17 -15.50 -0.22
N THR A 722 32.91 -14.49 0.61
CA THR A 722 31.67 -14.44 1.40
C THR A 722 30.45 -14.25 0.51
N ALA A 723 30.51 -13.38 -0.50
CA ALA A 723 29.46 -13.19 -1.49
C ALA A 723 29.24 -14.44 -2.35
N ALA A 724 30.31 -15.14 -2.75
CA ALA A 724 30.18 -16.39 -3.50
C ALA A 724 29.48 -17.47 -2.66
N CYS A 725 29.86 -17.64 -1.39
CA CYS A 725 29.22 -18.58 -0.48
C CYS A 725 27.76 -18.23 -0.20
N SER A 726 27.43 -16.94 0.02
CA SER A 726 26.05 -16.52 0.25
C SER A 726 25.17 -16.72 -0.99
N MET A 727 25.68 -16.44 -2.19
CA MET A 727 24.97 -16.72 -3.45
C MET A 727 24.76 -18.21 -3.70
N LEU A 728 25.72 -19.06 -3.33
CA LEU A 728 25.54 -20.51 -3.39
C LEU A 728 24.45 -20.98 -2.41
N LEU A 729 24.41 -20.44 -1.19
CA LEU A 729 23.33 -20.75 -0.24
C LEU A 729 21.97 -20.26 -0.74
N TYR A 730 21.90 -19.05 -1.29
CA TYR A 730 20.67 -18.50 -1.83
C TYR A 730 20.16 -19.33 -3.02
N THR A 731 21.03 -19.68 -3.97
CA THR A 731 20.66 -20.53 -5.10
C THR A 731 20.22 -21.92 -4.66
N TRP A 732 20.90 -22.50 -3.68
CA TRP A 732 20.52 -23.81 -3.14
C TRP A 732 19.10 -23.80 -2.56
N TRP A 733 18.79 -22.85 -1.68
CA TRP A 733 17.50 -22.86 -0.98
C TRP A 733 16.38 -22.15 -1.75
N ASN A 734 16.64 -21.01 -2.41
CA ASN A 734 15.59 -20.18 -3.01
C ASN A 734 15.35 -20.42 -4.50
N VAL A 735 16.36 -20.80 -5.27
CA VAL A 735 16.20 -21.03 -6.73
C VAL A 735 15.76 -22.46 -7.00
N PHE A 736 16.26 -23.45 -6.27
CA PHE A 736 15.84 -24.85 -6.43
C PHE A 736 14.50 -25.18 -5.74
N LYS A 737 13.69 -24.20 -5.30
CA LYS A 737 12.36 -24.50 -4.73
C LYS A 737 11.36 -24.90 -5.82
N SER A 738 10.41 -25.78 -5.49
CA SER A 738 9.30 -26.12 -6.38
C SER A 738 8.18 -25.06 -6.30
N SER A 739 7.46 -24.81 -7.41
CA SER A 739 6.27 -23.94 -7.40
C SER A 739 5.09 -24.56 -6.66
N HIS A 740 5.02 -25.89 -6.62
CA HIS A 740 4.02 -26.65 -5.86
C HIS A 740 4.72 -27.68 -4.96
N PRO A 741 5.20 -27.28 -3.77
CA PRO A 741 6.03 -28.12 -2.91
C PRO A 741 5.28 -29.33 -2.33
N VAL A 742 3.95 -29.24 -2.20
CA VAL A 742 3.12 -30.36 -1.69
C VAL A 742 2.92 -31.45 -2.74
N VAL A 743 2.77 -31.06 -4.01
CA VAL A 743 2.47 -31.99 -5.11
C VAL A 743 3.75 -32.58 -5.71
N ASN A 744 4.78 -31.75 -5.92
CA ASN A 744 6.05 -32.13 -6.52
C ASN A 744 7.22 -31.51 -5.74
N PRO A 745 7.60 -32.06 -4.57
CA PRO A 745 8.71 -31.54 -3.78
C PRO A 745 10.05 -31.74 -4.49
N ASN A 746 10.92 -30.72 -4.46
CA ASN A 746 12.27 -30.88 -4.99
C ASN A 746 13.20 -31.62 -4.01
N LEU A 747 14.01 -32.54 -4.54
CA LEU A 747 14.96 -33.34 -3.77
C LEU A 747 16.11 -32.47 -3.23
N PHE A 748 16.62 -31.54 -4.05
CA PHE A 748 17.80 -30.72 -3.70
C PHE A 748 17.54 -29.69 -2.61
N SER A 749 16.31 -29.17 -2.52
CA SER A 749 15.88 -28.26 -1.45
C SER A 749 15.30 -29.01 -0.23
N PHE A 750 15.35 -30.35 -0.23
CA PHE A 750 14.86 -31.22 0.84
C PHE A 750 13.41 -30.97 1.26
N GLU A 751 12.55 -30.53 0.34
CA GLU A 751 11.14 -30.18 0.64
C GLU A 751 10.33 -31.40 1.11
N HIS A 752 10.74 -32.61 0.73
CA HIS A 752 10.10 -33.86 1.12
C HIS A 752 10.42 -34.32 2.56
N ILE A 753 11.41 -33.70 3.22
CA ILE A 753 11.89 -34.12 4.55
C ILE A 753 11.22 -33.23 5.61
N SER A 754 10.57 -33.81 6.61
CA SER A 754 10.07 -33.04 7.76
C SER A 754 11.22 -32.51 8.61
N GLY A 755 11.07 -31.30 9.16
CA GLY A 755 12.06 -30.73 10.08
C GLY A 755 11.96 -31.27 11.50
N ASP A 756 10.82 -31.85 11.85
CA ASP A 756 10.56 -32.48 13.13
C ASP A 756 10.33 -33.99 12.96
N TRP A 757 10.94 -34.78 13.84
CA TRP A 757 10.76 -36.23 13.90
C TRP A 757 9.40 -36.63 14.49
N LEU A 758 8.74 -35.74 15.24
CA LEU A 758 7.41 -35.96 15.83
C LEU A 758 6.26 -35.62 14.87
N TYR A 759 6.53 -34.93 13.77
CA TYR A 759 5.52 -34.54 12.79
C TYR A 759 5.25 -35.70 11.81
N ILE A 760 4.13 -36.40 12.02
CA ILE A 760 3.73 -37.60 11.25
C ILE A 760 2.66 -37.28 10.19
N SER A 761 2.06 -36.09 10.23
CA SER A 761 1.05 -35.65 9.26
C SER A 761 1.67 -35.29 7.90
N ALA A 762 0.82 -35.22 6.87
CA ALA A 762 1.21 -34.75 5.55
C ALA A 762 1.76 -33.31 5.65
N LEU A 763 2.84 -33.05 4.91
CA LEU A 763 3.56 -31.78 4.97
C LEU A 763 2.73 -30.68 4.29
N ASP A 764 2.36 -29.67 5.08
CA ASP A 764 1.65 -28.49 4.62
C ASP A 764 2.63 -27.38 4.15
N VAL A 765 2.16 -26.47 3.29
CA VAL A 765 2.96 -25.39 2.67
C VAL A 765 3.61 -24.51 3.74
N ALA A 766 2.89 -24.16 4.79
CA ALA A 766 3.40 -23.32 5.89
C ALA A 766 4.56 -24.00 6.63
N HIS A 767 4.41 -25.29 6.93
CA HIS A 767 5.42 -26.08 7.63
C HIS A 767 6.68 -26.29 6.77
N ILE A 768 6.52 -26.49 5.46
CA ILE A 768 7.65 -26.58 4.52
C ILE A 768 8.46 -25.28 4.52
N LYS A 769 7.79 -24.12 4.46
CA LYS A 769 8.45 -22.80 4.54
C LYS A 769 9.22 -22.66 5.86
N LEU A 770 8.61 -23.00 7.00
CA LEU A 770 9.25 -22.93 8.31
C LEU A 770 10.52 -23.80 8.42
N PHE A 771 10.43 -25.07 8.02
CA PHE A 771 11.57 -25.99 8.09
C PHE A 771 12.71 -25.57 7.16
N LYS A 772 12.37 -25.00 6.00
CA LYS A 772 13.34 -24.44 5.08
C LYS A 772 14.08 -23.25 5.68
N ALA A 773 13.35 -22.31 6.29
CA ALA A 773 13.93 -21.16 6.98
C ALA A 773 14.92 -21.60 8.07
N GLY A 774 14.56 -22.61 8.88
CA GLY A 774 15.45 -23.18 9.89
C GLY A 774 16.72 -23.82 9.32
N ARG A 775 16.63 -24.50 8.17
CA ARG A 775 17.81 -25.08 7.47
C ARG A 775 18.71 -24.00 6.88
N LEU A 776 18.13 -22.96 6.30
CA LEU A 776 18.87 -21.81 5.82
C LEU A 776 19.62 -21.13 6.97
N GLY A 777 18.94 -20.85 8.09
CA GLY A 777 19.55 -20.28 9.28
C GLY A 777 20.70 -21.12 9.85
N THR A 778 20.52 -22.43 9.98
CA THR A 778 21.61 -23.33 10.44
C THR A 778 22.79 -23.37 9.47
N SER A 779 22.55 -23.30 8.15
CA SER A 779 23.63 -23.22 7.15
C SER A 779 24.44 -21.92 7.24
N VAL A 780 23.78 -20.79 7.52
CA VAL A 780 24.44 -19.49 7.72
C VAL A 780 25.25 -19.50 9.02
N VAL A 781 24.71 -20.04 10.12
CA VAL A 781 25.44 -20.17 11.39
C VAL A 781 26.66 -21.09 11.23
N ALA A 782 26.52 -22.22 10.54
CA ALA A 782 27.63 -23.13 10.28
C ALA A 782 28.74 -22.46 9.45
N LEU A 783 28.38 -21.67 8.43
CA LEU A 783 29.32 -20.87 7.65
C LEU A 783 30.03 -19.83 8.53
N GLY A 784 29.29 -19.12 9.40
CA GLY A 784 29.84 -18.14 10.33
C GLY A 784 30.84 -18.74 11.31
N VAL A 785 30.50 -19.88 11.93
CA VAL A 785 31.40 -20.61 12.85
C VAL A 785 32.65 -21.09 12.10
N TYR A 786 32.50 -21.59 10.88
CA TYR A 786 33.64 -22.02 10.06
C TYR A 786 34.60 -20.85 9.76
N MET A 787 34.07 -19.68 9.38
CA MET A 787 34.85 -18.47 9.13
C MET A 787 35.56 -17.99 10.40
N LEU A 788 34.90 -18.08 11.56
CA LEU A 788 35.45 -17.70 12.86
C LEU A 788 36.62 -18.61 13.27
N LEU A 789 36.48 -19.93 13.09
CA LEU A 789 37.55 -20.90 13.38
C LEU A 789 38.76 -20.73 12.44
N LEU A 790 38.53 -20.49 11.15
CA LEU A 790 39.58 -20.16 10.20
C LEU A 790 40.28 -18.85 10.56
N GLY A 791 39.52 -17.80 10.90
CA GLY A 791 40.03 -16.51 11.31
C GLY A 791 40.94 -16.61 12.54
N ALA A 792 40.51 -17.35 13.56
CA ALA A 792 41.31 -17.58 14.77
C ALA A 792 42.65 -18.31 14.47
N LYS A 793 42.64 -19.26 13.52
CA LYS A 793 43.86 -19.97 13.09
C LYS A 793 44.79 -19.10 12.24
N LEU A 794 44.23 -18.19 11.44
CA LEU A 794 45.00 -17.26 10.61
C LEU A 794 45.65 -16.14 11.44
N MET A 795 44.94 -15.60 12.44
CA MET A 795 45.48 -14.55 13.32
C MET A 795 46.59 -15.04 14.24
N LEU A 796 46.48 -16.28 14.75
CA LEU A 796 47.48 -16.90 15.61
C LEU A 796 47.95 -18.19 14.93
N PRO A 797 48.94 -18.20 14.02
CA PRO A 797 49.35 -19.41 13.32
C PRO A 797 50.21 -20.35 14.18
N ASP A 798 50.23 -21.65 13.82
CA ASP A 798 50.88 -22.72 14.62
C ASP A 798 52.42 -22.61 14.68
N HIS A 799 53.04 -21.87 13.77
CA HIS A 799 54.49 -21.77 13.58
C HIS A 799 55.11 -20.48 14.14
N MET A 800 54.37 -19.68 14.91
CA MET A 800 54.99 -18.57 15.65
C MET A 800 55.90 -19.18 16.72
N ASP A 801 57.19 -18.81 16.72
CA ASP A 801 58.10 -19.21 17.78
C ASP A 801 57.45 -18.85 19.13
N PRO A 802 57.37 -19.78 20.11
CA PRO A 802 56.93 -19.44 21.44
C PRO A 802 57.99 -18.51 22.04
N GLN A 803 57.88 -17.21 21.78
CA GLN A 803 58.72 -16.20 22.40
C GLN A 803 58.49 -16.28 23.91
N LYS A 804 59.44 -16.90 24.62
CA LYS A 804 59.48 -17.06 26.08
C LYS A 804 59.41 -15.72 26.84
N GLU A 805 59.56 -14.60 26.14
CA GLU A 805 59.63 -13.23 26.67
C GLU A 805 58.25 -12.61 26.98
N ASP A 806 57.15 -13.12 26.42
CA ASP A 806 55.80 -12.55 26.58
C ASP A 806 55.00 -13.13 27.76
N ASN A 807 55.59 -14.04 28.54
CA ASN A 807 54.93 -14.58 29.71
C ASN A 807 54.92 -13.52 30.84
N ILE A 808 53.74 -12.99 31.15
CA ILE A 808 53.46 -12.09 32.28
C ILE A 808 53.97 -12.67 33.62
N MET A 809 54.02 -14.02 33.73
CA MET A 809 54.61 -14.74 34.88
C MET A 809 56.14 -14.58 34.98
N ASN A 810 56.85 -14.41 33.86
CA ASN A 810 58.32 -14.32 33.82
C ASN A 810 58.85 -12.87 33.92
N GLN A 811 58.05 -11.84 33.61
CA GLN A 811 58.45 -10.46 33.91
C GLN A 811 58.68 -10.26 35.42
N ASN A 812 57.91 -10.93 36.27
CA ASN A 812 58.12 -10.93 37.71
C ASN A 812 59.37 -11.72 38.13
N ALA A 813 59.75 -12.76 37.38
CA ALA A 813 60.97 -13.53 37.61
C ALA A 813 62.23 -12.79 37.12
N LEU A 814 62.14 -12.03 36.02
CA LEU A 814 63.22 -11.17 35.48
C LEU A 814 63.43 -9.88 36.30
N GLN A 815 62.49 -9.51 37.17
CA GLN A 815 62.60 -8.37 38.09
C GLN A 815 63.15 -8.74 39.49
N MET A 816 63.46 -10.01 39.76
CA MET A 816 64.26 -10.35 40.94
C MET A 816 65.73 -10.00 40.68
N GLU A 817 66.16 -8.83 41.15
CA GLU A 817 67.58 -8.52 41.28
C GLU A 817 68.28 -9.63 42.10
N PRO A 818 69.46 -10.13 41.68
CA PRO A 818 70.20 -11.08 42.50
C PRO A 818 70.65 -10.39 43.78
N THR A 819 70.45 -11.07 44.91
CA THR A 819 70.75 -10.59 46.26
C THR A 819 72.24 -10.41 46.56
N ASP A 820 73.15 -10.52 45.56
CA ASP A 820 74.59 -10.41 45.74
C ASP A 820 75.30 -9.56 44.65
N PRO A 821 76.17 -8.58 45.02
CA PRO A 821 76.76 -7.63 44.07
C PRO A 821 77.92 -8.14 43.20
N PHE A 822 78.25 -9.45 43.24
CA PHE A 822 79.45 -10.01 42.59
C PHE A 822 79.19 -11.22 41.67
N ALA A 823 77.94 -11.56 41.38
CA ALA A 823 77.64 -12.63 40.43
C ALA A 823 77.86 -12.14 38.99
N LEU A 824 78.84 -12.74 38.31
CA LEU A 824 79.09 -12.52 36.88
C LEU A 824 77.97 -13.14 36.04
N ARG A 825 77.54 -12.40 35.02
CA ARG A 825 76.54 -12.83 34.03
C ARG A 825 77.18 -13.87 33.11
N ASP A 826 76.81 -15.14 33.26
CA ASP A 826 77.27 -16.20 32.37
C ASP A 826 76.75 -15.95 30.95
N ILE A 827 77.68 -15.85 30.01
CA ILE A 827 77.43 -15.88 28.56
C ILE A 827 77.33 -17.37 28.20
N PRO A 828 76.23 -17.88 27.62
CA PRO A 828 76.18 -19.27 27.19
C PRO A 828 77.17 -19.46 26.04
N SER A 829 78.19 -20.29 26.28
CA SER A 829 79.09 -20.80 25.25
C SER A 829 78.31 -21.72 24.33
N ALA A 830 78.56 -21.58 23.02
CA ALA A 830 78.14 -22.56 22.02
C ALA A 830 78.64 -23.95 22.41
N GLY A 831 77.72 -24.85 22.74
CA GLY A 831 78.01 -26.23 23.10
C GLY A 831 76.71 -27.03 23.09
N ASN A 832 76.70 -28.09 22.27
CA ASN A 832 75.65 -29.07 22.17
C ASN A 832 75.16 -29.52 23.55
N ASP A 833 73.93 -29.18 23.90
CA ASP A 833 73.15 -29.94 24.86
C ASP A 833 71.77 -30.20 24.27
N LYS A 834 71.38 -31.47 24.38
CA LYS A 834 70.14 -32.05 23.88
C LYS A 834 68.98 -31.27 24.46
N GLU A 835 68.04 -30.90 23.60
CA GLU A 835 66.70 -30.46 23.98
C GLU A 835 66.03 -31.61 24.74
N GLU A 836 66.18 -31.60 26.07
CA GLU A 836 65.23 -32.25 26.95
C GLU A 836 64.00 -31.35 26.99
N ASP A 837 62.95 -31.79 26.29
CA ASP A 837 61.60 -31.27 26.39
C ASP A 837 61.14 -31.35 27.86
N GLU A 838 61.30 -30.25 28.61
CA GLU A 838 60.48 -30.06 29.81
C GLU A 838 59.04 -29.82 29.33
N ASP A 839 58.24 -30.90 29.35
CA ASP A 839 56.79 -30.91 29.18
C ASP A 839 56.11 -29.88 30.11
N GLY A 840 55.94 -28.66 29.62
CA GLY A 840 55.14 -27.63 30.25
C GLY A 840 53.66 -27.92 30.03
N TYR A 841 52.93 -28.20 31.11
CA TYR A 841 51.46 -28.42 31.17
C TYR A 841 50.61 -27.29 30.52
N TRP A 842 51.22 -26.23 30.01
CA TRP A 842 50.59 -25.00 29.54
C TRP A 842 51.01 -24.68 28.10
N ASN A 843 50.06 -24.79 27.16
CA ASN A 843 50.23 -24.35 25.78
C ASN A 843 49.71 -22.90 25.62
N PRO A 844 50.58 -21.87 25.59
CA PRO A 844 50.15 -20.48 25.60
C PRO A 844 49.38 -20.08 24.33
N LEU A 845 49.74 -20.65 23.18
CA LEU A 845 49.06 -20.39 21.91
C LEU A 845 47.63 -20.93 21.90
N LEU A 846 47.43 -22.14 22.44
CA LEU A 846 46.10 -22.73 22.54
C LEU A 846 45.22 -21.95 23.52
N TRP A 847 45.78 -21.50 24.64
CA TRP A 847 45.10 -20.62 25.58
C TRP A 847 44.69 -19.28 24.95
N LYS A 848 45.62 -18.60 24.24
CA LYS A 848 45.32 -17.34 23.54
C LYS A 848 44.19 -17.53 22.51
N ARG A 849 44.21 -18.61 21.72
CA ARG A 849 43.12 -18.92 20.77
C ARG A 849 41.78 -19.17 21.47
N MET A 850 41.78 -19.96 22.54
CA MET A 850 40.53 -20.23 23.28
C MET A 850 39.96 -18.98 23.94
N ASN A 851 40.80 -18.08 24.45
CA ASN A 851 40.37 -16.79 24.98
C ASN A 851 39.80 -15.89 23.89
N LEU A 852 40.43 -15.83 22.71
CA LEU A 852 39.88 -15.09 21.57
C LEU A 852 38.50 -15.62 21.18
N LEU A 853 38.35 -16.94 21.06
CA LEU A 853 37.06 -17.57 20.76
C LEU A 853 36.01 -17.27 21.84
N LEU A 854 36.38 -17.35 23.11
CA LEU A 854 35.47 -17.03 24.23
C LEU A 854 35.02 -15.57 24.19
N VAL A 855 35.96 -14.64 23.98
CA VAL A 855 35.64 -13.21 23.84
C VAL A 855 34.71 -13.00 22.65
N THR A 856 35.01 -13.56 21.48
CA THR A 856 34.13 -13.43 20.31
C THR A 856 32.72 -13.98 20.59
N ALA A 857 32.59 -15.10 21.29
CA ALA A 857 31.29 -15.66 21.67
C ALA A 857 30.51 -14.75 22.65
N ILE A 858 31.18 -14.20 23.67
CA ILE A 858 30.60 -13.20 24.56
C ILE A 858 30.15 -11.99 23.74
N THR A 859 30.95 -11.57 22.75
CA THR A 859 30.65 -10.39 21.97
C THR A 859 29.40 -10.56 21.10
N VAL A 860 29.29 -11.70 20.41
CA VAL A 860 28.10 -12.06 19.64
C VAL A 860 26.86 -12.08 20.54
N LEU A 861 26.93 -12.67 21.73
CA LEU A 861 25.80 -12.70 22.67
C LEU A 861 25.39 -11.30 23.12
N THR A 862 26.35 -10.43 23.45
CA THR A 862 26.05 -9.05 23.85
C THR A 862 25.44 -8.24 22.71
N GLN A 863 25.94 -8.41 21.48
CA GLN A 863 25.41 -7.66 20.34
C GLN A 863 24.02 -8.15 19.91
N LEU A 864 23.73 -9.45 20.01
CA LEU A 864 22.38 -9.98 19.76
C LEU A 864 21.35 -9.37 20.72
N PHE A 865 21.69 -9.20 21.99
CA PHE A 865 20.80 -8.52 22.95
C PHE A 865 20.51 -7.07 22.55
N ILE A 866 21.52 -6.37 22.00
CA ILE A 866 21.36 -4.99 21.54
C ILE A 866 20.48 -4.93 20.28
N TRP A 867 20.60 -5.91 19.37
CA TRP A 867 19.70 -6.01 18.21
C TRP A 867 18.25 -6.24 18.63
N GLU A 868 17.99 -7.18 19.54
CA GLU A 868 16.64 -7.42 20.05
C GLU A 868 16.06 -6.19 20.75
N PHE A 869 16.88 -5.46 21.52
CA PHE A 869 16.46 -4.20 22.12
C PHE A 869 16.14 -3.12 21.08
N SER A 870 16.84 -3.10 19.95
CA SER A 870 16.64 -2.10 18.90
C SER A 870 15.31 -2.24 18.15
N TYR A 871 14.69 -3.43 18.16
CA TYR A 871 13.33 -3.63 17.63
C TYR A 871 12.23 -3.07 18.53
N SER A 872 12.55 -2.69 19.77
CA SER A 872 11.58 -2.14 20.70
C SER A 872 11.12 -0.74 20.26
N SER A 873 9.82 -0.45 20.42
CA SER A 873 9.24 0.89 20.23
C SER A 873 9.89 1.97 21.10
N LEU A 874 10.46 1.59 22.26
CA LEU A 874 11.24 2.50 23.10
C LEU A 874 12.51 2.99 22.40
N PHE A 875 13.15 2.12 21.62
CA PHE A 875 14.36 2.46 20.88
C PHE A 875 14.03 3.36 19.69
N THR A 876 13.00 3.04 18.91
CA THR A 876 12.61 3.81 17.72
C THR A 876 12.19 5.24 18.09
N THR A 877 11.39 5.41 19.14
CA THR A 877 10.93 6.73 19.63
C THR A 877 12.06 7.60 20.18
N ASN A 878 13.08 7.02 20.81
CA ASN A 878 14.21 7.75 21.42
C ASN A 878 15.57 7.40 20.80
N CYS A 879 15.59 7.13 19.49
CA CYS A 879 16.74 6.58 18.77
C CYS A 879 18.05 7.34 19.07
N TYR A 880 18.05 8.67 18.95
CA TYR A 880 19.28 9.48 19.11
C TYR A 880 19.92 9.34 20.48
N GLN A 881 19.14 9.28 21.57
CA GLN A 881 19.69 9.21 22.92
C GLN A 881 20.37 7.86 23.15
N PHE A 882 19.73 6.78 22.70
CA PHE A 882 20.28 5.43 22.82
C PHE A 882 21.52 5.24 21.95
N LEU A 883 21.57 5.85 20.76
CA LEU A 883 22.76 5.88 19.92
C LEU A 883 23.96 6.54 20.63
N VAL A 884 23.76 7.69 21.29
CA VAL A 884 24.84 8.33 22.09
C VAL A 884 25.28 7.46 23.27
N VAL A 885 24.34 6.84 23.97
CA VAL A 885 24.66 5.92 25.08
C VAL A 885 25.42 4.70 24.58
N TYR A 886 25.04 4.15 23.44
CA TYR A 886 25.72 3.01 22.81
C TYR A 886 27.18 3.36 22.50
N LYS A 887 27.45 4.55 21.96
CA LYS A 887 28.82 5.04 21.73
C LYS A 887 29.66 5.10 23.00
N ILE A 888 29.09 5.54 24.12
CA ILE A 888 29.80 5.53 25.41
C ILE A 888 30.06 4.11 25.89
N LEU A 889 29.09 3.21 25.72
CA LEU A 889 29.22 1.80 26.07
C LEU A 889 30.30 1.09 25.24
N GLU A 890 30.41 1.41 23.95
CA GLU A 890 31.45 0.90 23.05
C GLU A 890 32.87 1.18 23.60
N HIS A 891 33.13 2.38 24.10
CA HIS A 891 34.46 2.69 24.67
C HIS A 891 34.76 1.90 25.95
N LEU A 892 33.73 1.69 26.78
CA LEU A 892 33.85 0.85 27.97
C LEU A 892 34.09 -0.62 27.58
N TYR A 893 33.44 -1.04 26.50
CA TYR A 893 33.55 -2.37 25.93
C TYR A 893 34.97 -2.65 25.43
N ASP A 894 35.51 -1.77 24.58
CA ASP A 894 36.86 -1.90 24.04
C ASP A 894 37.92 -1.90 25.14
N SER A 895 37.82 -0.97 26.11
CA SER A 895 38.75 -0.92 27.24
C SER A 895 38.70 -2.19 28.11
N PHE A 896 37.52 -2.80 28.27
CA PHE A 896 37.36 -4.04 29.01
C PHE A 896 38.02 -5.23 28.29
N PHE A 897 37.80 -5.38 26.98
CA PHE A 897 38.36 -6.50 26.22
C PHE A 897 39.84 -6.34 25.94
N GLU A 898 40.34 -5.11 25.79
CA GLU A 898 41.79 -4.84 25.74
C GLU A 898 42.49 -5.31 27.01
N ALA A 899 41.91 -5.04 28.19
CA ALA A 899 42.44 -5.53 29.45
C ALA A 899 42.38 -7.06 29.59
N PHE A 900 41.42 -7.72 28.94
CA PHE A 900 41.24 -9.18 29.02
C PHE A 900 42.13 -9.96 28.05
N LEU A 901 42.28 -9.49 26.81
CA LEU A 901 43.09 -10.13 25.77
C LEU A 901 44.58 -9.79 25.89
N GLY A 902 44.92 -8.61 26.41
CA GLY A 902 46.30 -8.15 26.63
C GLY A 902 47.06 -7.69 25.38
N ASP A 903 46.53 -7.99 24.18
CA ASP A 903 47.11 -7.60 22.89
C ASP A 903 46.09 -6.78 22.06
N ALA A 904 46.43 -5.54 21.70
CA ALA A 904 45.56 -4.63 20.94
C ALA A 904 45.24 -5.10 19.50
N PHE A 905 46.06 -5.99 18.94
CA PHE A 905 45.78 -6.58 17.62
C PHE A 905 44.63 -7.60 17.66
N LEU A 906 44.47 -8.32 18.78
CA LEU A 906 43.46 -9.36 18.94
C LEU A 906 42.07 -8.79 19.27
N THR A 907 42.00 -7.55 19.75
CA THR A 907 40.75 -6.85 20.06
C THR A 907 40.11 -6.22 18.82
N GLN A 908 40.88 -6.01 17.75
CA GLN A 908 40.41 -5.30 16.56
C GLN A 908 39.20 -5.94 15.87
N PRO A 909 39.12 -7.27 15.68
CA PRO A 909 37.92 -7.89 15.08
C PRO A 909 36.66 -7.70 15.92
N VAL A 910 36.82 -7.61 17.24
CA VAL A 910 35.71 -7.37 18.17
C VAL A 910 35.20 -5.95 18.00
N ALA A 911 36.10 -4.96 17.99
CA ALA A 911 35.76 -3.55 17.76
C ALA A 911 35.05 -3.36 16.40
N VAL A 912 35.52 -4.04 15.34
CA VAL A 912 34.86 -4.00 14.01
C VAL A 912 33.42 -4.53 14.07
N VAL A 913 33.15 -5.61 14.83
CA VAL A 913 31.79 -6.13 15.00
C VAL A 913 30.91 -5.11 15.73
N VAL A 914 31.41 -4.47 16.79
CA VAL A 914 30.68 -3.43 17.54
C VAL A 914 30.35 -2.21 16.65
N ALA A 915 31.30 -1.78 15.82
CA ALA A 915 31.09 -0.69 14.87
C ALA A 915 30.11 -1.06 13.74
N VAL A 916 30.09 -2.32 13.28
CA VAL A 916 29.08 -2.76 12.28
C VAL A 916 27.69 -2.82 12.89
N THR A 917 27.58 -3.25 14.15
CA THR A 917 26.30 -3.28 14.84
C THR A 917 25.74 -1.88 15.06
N GLU A 918 26.60 -0.88 15.31
CA GLU A 918 26.21 0.54 15.30
C GLU A 918 25.57 0.95 13.95
N GLY A 919 26.22 0.60 12.84
CA GLY A 919 25.71 0.89 11.50
C GLY A 919 24.31 0.30 11.26
N LEU A 920 24.03 -0.90 11.78
CA LEU A 920 22.74 -1.56 11.61
C LEU A 920 21.64 -0.96 12.50
N ILE A 921 21.92 -0.70 13.78
CA ILE A 921 20.90 -0.13 14.68
C ILE A 921 20.50 1.30 14.29
N THR A 922 21.33 2.01 13.51
CA THR A 922 20.93 3.32 12.97
C THR A 922 19.78 3.23 11.97
N MET A 923 19.56 2.07 11.34
CA MET A 923 18.43 1.85 10.43
C MET A 923 17.08 1.81 11.17
N ALA A 924 17.06 1.58 12.48
CA ALA A 924 15.85 1.56 13.29
C ALA A 924 15.22 2.95 13.53
N ALA A 925 15.74 3.99 12.87
CA ALA A 925 15.11 5.30 12.88
C ALA A 925 13.71 5.22 12.24
N PRO A 926 12.70 5.91 12.79
CA PRO A 926 11.32 5.80 12.31
C PRO A 926 11.14 6.34 10.88
N ASP A 927 11.94 7.34 10.51
CA ASP A 927 11.88 8.00 9.21
C ASP A 927 13.27 8.14 8.60
N PHE A 928 13.31 8.29 7.26
CA PHE A 928 14.54 8.58 6.52
C PHE A 928 15.24 9.86 7.02
N PHE A 929 14.50 10.93 7.33
CA PHE A 929 15.10 12.14 7.92
C PHE A 929 15.77 11.83 9.26
N GLY A 930 15.12 11.01 10.10
CA GLY A 930 15.68 10.59 11.37
C GLY A 930 16.96 9.78 11.19
N PHE A 931 17.01 8.91 10.18
CA PHE A 931 18.22 8.18 9.80
C PHE A 931 19.38 9.12 9.40
N VAL A 932 19.13 10.12 8.54
CA VAL A 932 20.16 11.10 8.13
C VAL A 932 20.65 11.91 9.33
N MET A 933 19.75 12.31 10.23
CA MET A 933 20.13 13.05 11.44
C MET A 933 20.95 12.18 12.40
N SER A 934 20.59 10.91 12.57
CA SER A 934 21.40 9.93 13.32
C SER A 934 22.81 9.82 12.75
N PHE A 935 22.95 9.72 11.42
CA PHE A 935 24.26 9.70 10.78
C PHE A 935 25.08 10.97 11.07
N ILE A 936 24.48 12.16 10.97
CA ILE A 936 25.17 13.43 11.25
C ILE A 936 25.61 13.52 12.72
N ILE A 937 24.77 13.06 13.65
CA ILE A 937 25.08 13.02 15.09
C ILE A 937 26.24 12.07 15.36
N MET A 938 26.17 10.83 14.87
CA MET A 938 27.24 9.85 15.07
C MET A 938 28.56 10.31 14.45
N GLN A 939 28.51 10.88 13.25
CA GLN A 939 29.68 11.44 12.59
C GLN A 939 30.29 12.58 13.41
N SER A 940 29.47 13.43 14.02
CA SER A 940 29.94 14.53 14.88
C SER A 940 30.58 14.02 16.17
N ILE A 941 30.02 12.96 16.77
CA ILE A 941 30.60 12.30 17.95
C ILE A 941 31.93 11.66 17.60
N MET A 942 32.03 10.93 16.49
CA MET A 942 33.28 10.32 16.01
C MET A 942 34.38 11.38 15.81
N ILE A 943 34.04 12.55 15.28
CA ILE A 943 35.02 13.65 15.14
C ILE A 943 35.51 14.14 16.51
N ILE A 944 34.60 14.36 17.46
CA ILE A 944 34.95 14.78 18.84
C ILE A 944 35.79 13.71 19.52
N GLU A 945 35.43 12.45 19.30
CA GLU A 945 36.07 11.29 19.88
C GLU A 945 37.54 11.21 19.48
N ARG A 946 37.79 11.15 18.17
CA ARG A 946 39.14 11.03 17.61
C ARG A 946 40.02 12.22 17.97
N LEU A 947 39.45 13.43 17.95
CA LEU A 947 40.26 14.64 18.10
C LEU A 947 40.52 15.02 19.57
N PHE A 948 39.60 14.68 20.48
CA PHE A 948 39.68 15.09 21.89
C PHE A 948 39.67 13.92 22.87
N PHE A 949 38.74 12.97 22.77
CA PHE A 949 38.60 11.89 23.76
C PHE A 949 39.72 10.86 23.69
N ASN A 950 40.05 10.34 22.51
CA ASN A 950 41.08 9.30 22.37
C ASN A 950 42.46 9.79 22.83
N PRO A 951 42.93 10.99 22.43
CA PRO A 951 44.15 11.57 22.99
C PRO A 951 44.08 11.83 24.50
N PHE A 952 42.91 12.21 25.02
CA PHE A 952 42.71 12.43 26.45
C PHE A 952 42.77 11.13 27.25
N LEU A 953 42.16 10.05 26.75
CA LEU A 953 42.23 8.72 27.34
C LEU A 953 43.68 8.21 27.33
N ALA A 954 44.39 8.33 26.21
CA ALA A 954 45.81 7.97 26.11
C ALA A 954 46.69 8.77 27.11
N TYR A 955 46.40 10.05 27.30
CA TYR A 955 47.07 10.85 28.32
C TYR A 955 46.75 10.37 29.76
N CYS A 956 45.49 10.04 30.04
CA CYS A 956 45.06 9.52 31.33
C CYS A 956 45.70 8.16 31.65
N THR A 957 45.75 7.23 30.68
CA THR A 957 46.38 5.92 30.85
C THR A 957 47.88 6.03 31.06
N ALA A 958 48.56 6.91 30.30
CA ALA A 958 49.99 7.19 30.50
C ALA A 958 50.28 7.80 31.89
N MET A 959 49.37 8.60 32.44
CA MET A 959 49.51 9.23 33.76
C MET A 959 49.04 8.35 34.93
N MET A 960 48.26 7.29 34.66
CA MET A 960 47.75 6.35 35.66
C MET A 960 48.82 5.79 36.63
N PRO A 961 50.01 5.32 36.20
CA PRO A 961 51.04 4.83 37.13
C PRO A 961 51.57 5.92 38.07
N LYS A 962 51.68 7.18 37.58
CA LYS A 962 52.06 8.33 38.42
C LYS A 962 51.00 8.60 39.47
N TRP A 963 49.72 8.62 39.08
CA TRP A 963 48.60 8.85 40.00
C TRP A 963 48.46 7.75 41.03
N LYS A 964 48.49 6.47 40.63
CA LYS A 964 48.43 5.31 41.55
C LYS A 964 49.51 5.40 42.64
N ARG A 965 50.73 5.79 42.25
CA ARG A 965 51.86 5.93 43.18
C ARG A 965 51.79 7.22 44.02
N GLN A 966 51.26 8.32 43.50
CA GLN A 966 50.95 9.52 44.29
C GLN A 966 49.86 9.26 45.33
N LEU A 967 48.80 8.53 44.96
CA LEU A 967 47.77 8.07 45.89
C LEU A 967 48.36 7.17 46.96
N HIS A 968 49.19 6.20 46.56
CA HIS A 968 49.90 5.34 47.50
C HIS A 968 50.81 6.15 48.45
N ARG A 969 51.45 7.23 47.96
CA ARG A 969 52.22 8.17 48.81
C ARG A 969 51.32 8.97 49.77
N MET A 970 50.10 9.33 49.36
CA MET A 970 49.14 10.07 50.20
C MET A 970 48.53 9.22 51.33
N PHE A 971 48.23 7.94 51.07
CA PHE A 971 47.49 7.08 52.01
C PHE A 971 48.39 6.19 52.91
N ARG A 972 49.72 6.30 52.82
CA ARG A 972 50.64 5.45 53.62
C ARG A 972 50.97 6.07 54.99
N LYS A 973 50.99 5.24 56.05
CA LYS A 973 51.35 5.66 57.42
C LYS A 973 52.81 6.15 57.50
N LYS A 974 53.04 7.33 58.08
CA LYS A 974 54.38 7.97 58.22
C LYS A 974 55.29 7.18 59.19
N ARG A 975 56.24 6.40 58.65
CA ARG A 975 57.33 5.72 59.38
C ARG A 975 58.68 6.35 58.98
N ARG A 976 59.63 6.50 59.91
CA ARG A 976 60.98 7.03 59.62
C ARG A 976 61.73 6.09 58.66
N ARG A 977 62.33 6.65 57.60
CA ARG A 977 63.00 5.90 56.51
C ARG A 977 64.51 5.82 56.68
N THR A 978 65.08 4.72 56.22
CA THR A 978 66.51 4.57 55.93
C THR A 978 66.85 5.23 54.58
N ARG A 979 68.11 5.61 54.38
CA ARG A 979 68.56 6.35 53.19
C ARG A 979 68.41 5.53 51.90
N ASP A 980 68.62 4.21 51.98
CA ASP A 980 68.59 3.31 50.82
C ASP A 980 67.17 3.05 50.32
N GLN A 981 66.19 2.94 51.23
CA GLN A 981 64.76 2.86 50.87
C GLN A 981 64.26 4.11 50.16
N LYS A 982 64.81 5.28 50.48
CA LYS A 982 64.48 6.54 49.80
C LYS A 982 65.10 6.59 48.40
N ALA A 983 66.33 6.11 48.26
CA ALA A 983 67.03 6.07 46.97
C ALA A 983 66.38 5.09 45.99
N ALA A 984 65.99 3.89 46.43
CA ALA A 984 65.29 2.90 45.60
C ALA A 984 63.94 3.43 45.10
N GLU A 985 63.14 4.07 45.97
CA GLU A 985 61.86 4.64 45.54
C GLU A 985 61.99 5.86 44.61
N GLU A 986 63.06 6.66 44.76
CA GLU A 986 63.36 7.75 43.81
C GLU A 986 63.85 7.22 42.46
N ALA A 987 64.61 6.13 42.46
CA ALA A 987 65.06 5.45 41.24
C ALA A 987 63.88 4.86 40.47
N GLU A 988 62.97 4.16 41.14
CA GLU A 988 61.75 3.65 40.51
C GLU A 988 60.84 4.79 40.02
N TRP A 989 60.75 5.92 40.74
CA TRP A 989 59.99 7.09 40.29
C TRP A 989 60.59 7.70 39.01
N ARG A 990 61.93 7.78 38.93
CA ARG A 990 62.61 8.23 37.71
C ARG A 990 62.39 7.26 36.56
N LYS A 991 62.46 5.94 36.81
CA LYS A 991 62.18 4.91 35.81
C LYS A 991 60.77 5.05 35.24
N ILE A 992 59.75 5.19 36.10
CA ILE A 992 58.37 5.44 35.65
C ILE A 992 58.26 6.72 34.82
N CYS A 993 58.94 7.81 35.22
CA CYS A 993 58.93 9.05 34.43
C CYS A 993 59.59 8.87 33.06
N GLN A 994 60.70 8.13 33.00
CA GLN A 994 61.42 7.85 31.77
C GLN A 994 60.60 6.93 30.85
N ASP A 995 60.01 5.86 31.37
CA ASP A 995 59.13 4.96 30.61
C ASP A 995 57.94 5.71 29.98
N ILE A 996 57.39 6.71 30.68
CA ILE A 996 56.31 7.56 30.16
C ILE A 996 56.80 8.47 29.01
N GLU A 997 58.01 9.02 29.14
CA GLU A 997 58.60 9.90 28.12
C GLU A 997 58.99 9.11 26.85
N GLU A 998 59.48 7.88 27.02
CA GLU A 998 59.77 6.94 25.93
C GLU A 998 58.48 6.51 25.21
N LYS A 999 57.41 6.16 25.95
CA LYS A 999 56.11 5.84 25.33
C LYS A 999 55.45 7.03 24.61
N ALA A 1000 55.61 8.25 25.14
CA ALA A 1000 55.04 9.45 24.53
C ALA A 1000 55.78 9.92 23.27
N THR A 1001 57.06 9.57 23.10
CA THR A 1001 57.89 9.94 21.94
C THR A 1001 58.14 8.79 20.97
N GLY A 1002 57.72 7.59 21.33
CA GLY A 1002 57.96 6.35 20.58
C GLY A 1002 57.06 6.17 19.35
N ILE A 1003 57.50 5.25 18.48
CA ILE A 1003 56.78 4.84 17.26
C ILE A 1003 55.44 4.16 17.61
N GLU A 1004 55.32 3.59 18.80
CA GLU A 1004 54.11 2.88 19.29
C GLU A 1004 52.85 3.74 19.21
N ALA A 1005 52.91 5.03 19.55
CA ALA A 1005 51.75 5.93 19.47
C ALA A 1005 51.24 6.13 18.04
N ILE A 1006 52.13 6.05 17.04
CA ILE A 1006 51.75 6.14 15.63
C ILE A 1006 51.13 4.81 15.19
N ILE A 1007 51.71 3.67 15.60
CA ILE A 1007 51.19 2.34 15.25
C ILE A 1007 49.78 2.16 15.80
N ASP A 1008 49.53 2.58 17.03
CA ASP A 1008 48.22 2.47 17.69
C ASP A 1008 47.15 3.31 16.97
N ALA A 1009 47.50 4.56 16.60
CA ALA A 1009 46.63 5.42 15.80
C ALA A 1009 46.31 4.81 14.42
N TYR A 1010 47.30 4.18 13.76
CA TYR A 1010 47.08 3.48 12.49
C TYR A 1010 46.24 2.22 12.64
N ASN A 1011 46.36 1.49 13.75
CA ASN A 1011 45.54 0.32 14.03
C ASN A 1011 44.06 0.71 14.13
N ASN A 1012 43.74 1.73 14.93
CA ASN A 1012 42.37 2.23 15.09
C ASN A 1012 41.76 2.69 13.75
N TYR A 1013 42.52 3.46 12.96
CA TYR A 1013 42.11 3.85 11.60
C TYR A 1013 41.82 2.62 10.71
N ALA A 1014 42.66 1.59 10.75
CA ALA A 1014 42.46 0.38 9.96
C ALA A 1014 41.19 -0.40 10.38
N GLY A 1015 40.81 -0.36 11.66
CA GLY A 1015 39.55 -0.98 12.14
C GLY A 1015 38.31 -0.23 11.68
N GLU A 1016 38.28 1.09 11.88
CA GLU A 1016 37.14 1.92 11.50
C GLU A 1016 36.92 1.93 9.98
N THR A 1017 38.01 1.95 9.19
CA THR A 1017 37.89 1.79 7.74
C THR A 1017 37.36 0.41 7.36
N ALA A 1018 37.77 -0.66 8.07
CA ALA A 1018 37.24 -2.00 7.83
C ALA A 1018 35.73 -2.10 8.14
N SER A 1019 35.24 -1.52 9.23
CA SER A 1019 33.81 -1.52 9.57
C SER A 1019 32.98 -0.72 8.56
N LEU A 1020 33.50 0.43 8.10
CA LEU A 1020 32.88 1.26 7.07
C LEU A 1020 32.63 0.48 5.76
N PHE A 1021 33.61 -0.32 5.30
CA PHE A 1021 33.45 -1.17 4.11
C PHE A 1021 32.59 -2.43 4.36
N LEU A 1022 32.50 -2.90 5.61
CA LEU A 1022 31.74 -4.10 5.97
C LEU A 1022 30.23 -3.81 6.07
N ASN A 1023 29.84 -2.62 6.53
CA ASN A 1023 28.44 -2.19 6.64
C ASN A 1023 27.57 -2.43 5.39
N PRO A 1024 27.94 -1.94 4.18
CA PRO A 1024 27.11 -2.13 2.99
C PRO A 1024 27.00 -3.61 2.60
N LEU A 1025 28.00 -4.44 2.91
CA LEU A 1025 27.97 -5.88 2.62
C LEU A 1025 27.01 -6.61 3.55
N VAL A 1026 27.00 -6.24 4.84
CA VAL A 1026 26.09 -6.84 5.82
C VAL A 1026 24.66 -6.42 5.51
N MET A 1027 24.42 -5.16 5.16
CA MET A 1027 23.10 -4.70 4.70
C MET A 1027 22.67 -5.40 3.40
N ALA A 1028 23.58 -5.61 2.44
CA ALA A 1028 23.30 -6.38 1.23
C ALA A 1028 23.00 -7.86 1.52
N PHE A 1029 23.67 -8.45 2.51
CA PHE A 1029 23.36 -9.80 2.98
C PHE A 1029 21.96 -9.88 3.58
N ILE A 1030 21.58 -8.90 4.42
CA ILE A 1030 20.22 -8.79 4.98
C ILE A 1030 19.19 -8.62 3.85
N TYR A 1031 19.49 -7.83 2.82
CA TYR A 1031 18.60 -7.65 1.67
C TYR A 1031 18.36 -8.96 0.90
N VAL A 1032 19.40 -9.73 0.60
CA VAL A 1032 19.27 -11.02 -0.12
C VAL A 1032 18.45 -12.05 0.68
N PHE A 1033 18.54 -12.00 2.01
CA PHE A 1033 17.80 -12.90 2.91
C PHE A 1033 16.68 -12.19 3.67
N ALA A 1034 16.12 -11.09 3.14
CA ALA A 1034 15.17 -10.24 3.85
C ALA A 1034 13.94 -11.01 4.34
N ARG A 1035 13.35 -11.82 3.46
CA ARG A 1035 12.17 -12.64 3.76
C ARG A 1035 12.38 -13.70 4.84
N GLU A 1036 13.58 -14.27 4.91
CA GLU A 1036 13.90 -15.35 5.84
C GLU A 1036 14.39 -14.82 7.19
N THR A 1037 15.11 -13.69 7.19
CA THR A 1037 15.64 -13.05 8.40
C THR A 1037 14.60 -12.23 9.13
N GLN A 1038 13.57 -11.72 8.44
CA GLN A 1038 12.52 -10.85 8.97
C GLN A 1038 13.04 -9.56 9.65
N ILE A 1039 14.34 -9.26 9.58
CA ILE A 1039 14.95 -8.05 10.18
C ILE A 1039 14.30 -6.77 9.63
N PRO A 1040 14.07 -6.60 8.31
CA PRO A 1040 13.41 -5.40 7.80
C PRO A 1040 11.97 -5.26 8.32
N ALA A 1041 11.24 -6.37 8.40
CA ALA A 1041 9.86 -6.39 8.92
C ALA A 1041 9.82 -6.01 10.41
N LEU A 1042 10.80 -6.46 11.22
CA LEU A 1042 10.91 -6.10 12.64
C LEU A 1042 11.28 -4.63 12.86
N TYR A 1043 11.95 -3.98 11.90
CA TYR A 1043 12.17 -2.53 11.91
C TYR A 1043 11.05 -1.75 11.23
N SER A 1044 9.97 -2.40 10.77
CA SER A 1044 8.90 -1.78 9.97
C SER A 1044 9.39 -1.10 8.69
N ILE A 1045 10.48 -1.61 8.10
CA ILE A 1045 11.06 -1.10 6.85
C ILE A 1045 10.60 -1.99 5.70
N LEU A 1046 10.09 -1.38 4.62
CA LEU A 1046 9.74 -2.09 3.40
C LEU A 1046 10.99 -2.71 2.75
N GLU A 1047 10.84 -3.89 2.13
CA GLU A 1047 11.98 -4.59 1.49
C GLU A 1047 12.67 -3.73 0.41
N THR A 1048 11.91 -2.89 -0.29
CA THR A 1048 12.44 -1.92 -1.28
C THR A 1048 13.29 -0.83 -0.64
N ASP A 1049 12.93 -0.41 0.56
CA ASP A 1049 13.51 0.77 1.19
C ASP A 1049 14.94 0.49 1.66
N LEU A 1050 15.21 -0.78 2.03
CA LEU A 1050 16.55 -1.26 2.39
C LEU A 1050 17.59 -0.99 1.29
N SER A 1051 17.18 -1.00 0.02
CA SER A 1051 18.08 -0.69 -1.10
C SER A 1051 18.62 0.75 -1.04
N TYR A 1052 17.83 1.71 -0.53
CA TYR A 1052 18.26 3.10 -0.35
C TYR A 1052 19.23 3.27 0.82
N TYR A 1053 19.10 2.48 1.89
CA TYR A 1053 20.09 2.47 2.98
C TYR A 1053 21.43 1.89 2.53
N ILE A 1054 21.42 0.82 1.72
CA ILE A 1054 22.64 0.27 1.10
C ILE A 1054 23.28 1.32 0.17
N LEU A 1055 22.47 2.00 -0.63
CA LEU A 1055 22.91 3.07 -1.50
C LEU A 1055 23.56 4.22 -0.71
N PHE A 1056 22.94 4.64 0.39
CA PHE A 1056 23.48 5.66 1.28
C PHE A 1056 24.86 5.25 1.80
N SER A 1057 25.00 4.03 2.31
CA SER A 1057 26.27 3.51 2.79
C SER A 1057 27.32 3.52 1.68
N MET A 1058 27.01 3.02 0.48
CA MET A 1058 27.95 3.00 -0.65
C MET A 1058 28.37 4.39 -1.15
N VAL A 1059 27.43 5.33 -1.25
CA VAL A 1059 27.70 6.69 -1.75
C VAL A 1059 28.52 7.49 -0.73
N THR A 1060 28.33 7.26 0.57
CA THR A 1060 29.06 7.96 1.63
C THR A 1060 30.49 7.43 1.85
N LEU A 1061 30.79 6.18 1.47
CA LEU A 1061 32.14 5.57 1.56
C LEU A 1061 33.30 6.49 1.11
N PRO A 1062 33.34 7.02 -0.13
CA PRO A 1062 34.47 7.83 -0.58
C PRO A 1062 34.61 9.12 0.25
N PHE A 1063 33.50 9.72 0.68
CA PHE A 1063 33.52 10.94 1.49
C PHE A 1063 34.04 10.66 2.90
N ALA A 1064 33.62 9.57 3.52
CA ALA A 1064 34.11 9.15 4.83
C ALA A 1064 35.62 8.86 4.81
N THR A 1065 36.15 8.17 3.79
CA THR A 1065 37.61 7.96 3.68
C THR A 1065 38.42 9.25 3.56
N VAL A 1066 37.87 10.27 2.89
CA VAL A 1066 38.52 11.60 2.81
C VAL A 1066 38.45 12.30 4.16
N LEU A 1067 37.30 12.23 4.84
CA LEU A 1067 37.11 12.80 6.17
C LEU A 1067 38.10 12.19 7.17
N ASP A 1068 38.25 10.86 7.18
CA ASP A 1068 39.17 10.15 8.08
C ASP A 1068 40.64 10.56 7.88
N VAL A 1069 41.04 10.95 6.68
CA VAL A 1069 42.41 11.43 6.41
C VAL A 1069 42.60 12.90 6.78
N VAL A 1070 41.52 13.68 6.85
CA VAL A 1070 41.56 15.10 7.26
C VAL A 1070 41.63 15.25 8.78
N LEU A 1071 40.94 14.37 9.51
CA LEU A 1071 41.00 14.25 10.97
C LEU A 1071 42.36 13.71 11.42
#